data_AF-A0A7J6A6M9-F1
#
_entry.id   AF-A0A7J6A6M9-F1
#
_cell.length_a   1.000
_cell.length_b   1.000
_cell.length_c   1.000
_cell.angle_alpha   90.00
_cell.angle_beta   90.00
_cell.angle_gamma   90.00
#
_symmetry.space_group_name_H-M   'P 1'
#
loop_
_entity.id
_entity.type
_entity.pdbx_description
1 polymer ?
#
loop_
_entity_poly.entity_id
_entity_poly.type
_entity_poly.pdbx_seq_one_letter_code
_entity_poly.pdbx_strand_id
1 'polypeptide(L)'
;MDQVLEIEHVDLECTVNNAQHHTELNGADGLIVRRGQPFTITLYLRAGSHALQHGSNINLITTTGSNPSELADTAVKFGLSKFISKVRWSATAMLASERSISLTIGSPPDAPIGLYQFSLEQVSKEVMEVSLGQFVLLFNPWCKRDSVYLASEAERQEYVLSQDGLIYRGKPKHITTLPWTFGQFEPGILDICLRVLDENPKHLEDPAQDSSDRRSPVYVTRVISAMINSNDDNGVLVGNWSGDYEDGVKPTTWKDSGGILHQWIEQNCTGVRYGQCWVFAAVACSVSRALGIPCRVVTNYESAHDTNSNLLIERYYNEIDEDISDDSIWNFHVWVESWMTRPDLRLGYEGWQASDPTPQETSDGVYCCGPVPVTAVKEGDLSANYDAPFVYAEVNADVVEYIVLGDDKVVKVGGSATHVGQCISTKAVGTDEREDITHLYKYPEGSEEERQVFEKANHINRLIQNEEEPGLYAKIKLNPEMMVGSDFDVYAQVKNNTDTVKNCRLMFYAQAVTYNGKLGGTCGLTELSEINLAPMEGSEAILCLKYSEYGKAITQDRMIKLVALLIDLETKELQRETKTIVLESPSIIILVLGDPKVGQPVSVDVTLQNPLPESLENCIFSLHGANLTAGTAITKAVGTVGPEELATTELEFTPMASGRRKLVIDFSSDKLSNVHGYSNITIEE
;
A
#
# COMPACT_ATOMS: atom_id res chain seq x y z
N MET A 1 -24.73 -47.64 -29.95
CA MET A 1 -25.52 -46.39 -30.01
C MET A 1 -24.58 -45.32 -29.52
N ASP A 2 -24.12 -44.48 -30.44
CA ASP A 2 -23.19 -43.40 -30.14
C ASP A 2 -24.01 -42.28 -29.49
N GLN A 3 -24.06 -42.26 -28.17
CA GLN A 3 -24.84 -41.29 -27.41
C GLN A 3 -24.03 -39.99 -27.31
N VAL A 4 -24.42 -39.00 -28.12
CA VAL A 4 -23.98 -37.60 -27.99
C VAL A 4 -24.94 -36.90 -27.04
N LEU A 5 -24.42 -36.17 -26.06
CA LEU A 5 -25.19 -35.24 -25.25
C LEU A 5 -25.58 -34.03 -26.10
N GLU A 6 -26.87 -33.87 -26.33
CA GLU A 6 -27.41 -32.64 -26.92
C GLU A 6 -27.70 -31.63 -25.81
N ILE A 7 -26.76 -30.72 -25.59
CA ILE A 7 -26.86 -29.65 -24.60
C ILE A 7 -27.75 -28.54 -25.18
N GLU A 8 -28.81 -28.18 -24.45
CA GLU A 8 -29.72 -27.08 -24.78
C GLU A 8 -29.18 -25.75 -24.25
N HIS A 9 -28.81 -25.72 -22.97
CA HIS A 9 -28.11 -24.59 -22.36
C HIS A 9 -27.28 -25.06 -21.15
N VAL A 10 -26.33 -24.22 -20.74
CA VAL A 10 -25.47 -24.43 -19.59
C VAL A 10 -25.76 -23.35 -18.56
N ASP A 11 -25.98 -23.77 -17.32
CA ASP A 11 -26.02 -22.88 -16.18
C ASP A 11 -24.72 -23.05 -15.39
N LEU A 12 -23.96 -21.96 -15.24
CA LEU A 12 -22.71 -21.96 -14.48
C LEU A 12 -22.92 -21.83 -12.97
N GLU A 13 -24.18 -21.71 -12.53
CA GLU A 13 -24.58 -21.62 -11.12
C GLU A 13 -23.85 -20.48 -10.39
N CYS A 14 -23.64 -19.36 -11.08
CA CYS A 14 -22.76 -18.25 -10.65
C CYS A 14 -23.09 -17.78 -9.23
N THR A 15 -24.36 -17.54 -8.91
CA THR A 15 -24.76 -17.05 -7.58
C THR A 15 -24.35 -18.00 -6.45
N VAL A 16 -24.56 -19.31 -6.63
CA VAL A 16 -24.26 -20.31 -5.60
C VAL A 16 -22.76 -20.54 -5.50
N ASN A 17 -22.09 -20.70 -6.63
CA ASN A 17 -20.64 -20.91 -6.64
C ASN A 17 -19.90 -19.70 -6.10
N ASN A 18 -20.22 -18.48 -6.54
CA ASN A 18 -19.51 -17.29 -6.10
C ASN A 18 -19.67 -17.09 -4.57
N ALA A 19 -20.86 -17.33 -4.02
CA ALA A 19 -21.08 -17.29 -2.57
C ALA A 19 -20.26 -18.36 -1.81
N GLN A 20 -20.18 -19.59 -2.34
CA GLN A 20 -19.37 -20.65 -1.72
C GLN A 20 -17.86 -20.39 -1.84
N HIS A 21 -17.45 -19.64 -2.83
CA HIS A 21 -16.05 -19.30 -3.11
C HIS A 21 -15.64 -17.93 -2.56
N HIS A 22 -16.50 -17.22 -1.83
CA HIS A 22 -16.22 -15.90 -1.28
C HIS A 22 -15.83 -14.89 -2.38
N THR A 23 -16.62 -14.86 -3.45
CA THR A 23 -16.45 -14.00 -4.64
C THR A 23 -17.76 -13.32 -5.05
N GLU A 24 -18.84 -13.48 -4.27
CA GLU A 24 -20.16 -12.89 -4.49
C GLU A 24 -20.17 -11.36 -4.55
N LEU A 25 -19.19 -10.71 -3.92
CA LEU A 25 -19.03 -9.25 -3.95
C LEU A 25 -18.69 -8.73 -5.35
N ASN A 26 -18.20 -9.58 -6.27
CA ASN A 26 -17.98 -9.23 -7.68
C ASN A 26 -19.27 -9.31 -8.52
N GLY A 27 -20.42 -9.65 -7.91
CA GLY A 27 -21.67 -9.90 -8.60
C GLY A 27 -21.82 -11.34 -9.11
N ALA A 28 -22.86 -11.55 -9.94
CA ALA A 28 -23.27 -12.87 -10.42
C ALA A 28 -23.30 -12.99 -11.97
N ASP A 29 -22.81 -11.97 -12.69
CA ASP A 29 -22.81 -11.96 -14.16
C ASP A 29 -21.80 -12.96 -14.76
N GLY A 30 -20.79 -13.35 -13.99
CA GLY A 30 -19.77 -14.33 -14.37
C GLY A 30 -19.43 -15.30 -13.24
N LEU A 31 -18.92 -16.47 -13.61
CA LEU A 31 -18.45 -17.47 -12.66
C LEU A 31 -17.02 -17.13 -12.21
N ILE A 32 -16.86 -16.82 -10.92
CA ILE A 32 -15.56 -16.48 -10.32
C ILE A 32 -15.33 -17.44 -9.17
N VAL A 33 -14.33 -18.30 -9.30
CA VAL A 33 -14.05 -19.38 -8.34
C VAL A 33 -12.60 -19.32 -7.88
N ARG A 34 -12.31 -20.00 -6.78
CA ARG A 34 -10.98 -20.07 -6.18
C ARG A 34 -10.40 -21.47 -6.34
N ARG A 35 -9.12 -21.56 -6.71
CA ARG A 35 -8.43 -22.84 -6.99
C ARG A 35 -8.43 -23.80 -5.80
N GLY A 36 -8.36 -25.10 -6.07
CA GLY A 36 -8.34 -26.12 -5.01
C GLY A 36 -9.68 -26.36 -4.29
N GLN A 37 -10.74 -25.63 -4.66
CA GLN A 37 -12.09 -25.83 -4.15
C GLN A 37 -13.03 -26.23 -5.30
N PRO A 38 -13.92 -27.23 -5.10
CA PRO A 38 -14.84 -27.65 -6.16
C PRO A 38 -15.99 -26.67 -6.37
N PHE A 39 -16.41 -26.52 -7.63
CA PHE A 39 -17.59 -25.76 -8.05
C PHE A 39 -18.50 -26.63 -8.92
N THR A 40 -19.75 -26.22 -9.12
CA THR A 40 -20.76 -27.02 -9.82
C THR A 40 -21.37 -26.27 -10.99
N ILE A 41 -21.58 -26.92 -12.13
CA ILE A 41 -22.37 -26.39 -13.24
C ILE A 41 -23.50 -27.36 -13.59
N THR A 42 -24.56 -26.86 -14.21
CA THR A 42 -25.70 -27.68 -14.63
C THR A 42 -25.85 -27.64 -16.15
N LEU A 43 -25.81 -28.83 -16.76
CA LEU A 43 -26.09 -29.02 -18.18
C LEU A 43 -27.56 -29.39 -18.36
N TYR A 44 -28.32 -28.61 -19.11
CA TYR A 44 -29.69 -28.93 -19.48
C TYR A 44 -29.71 -29.58 -20.86
N LEU A 45 -30.34 -30.76 -20.95
CA LEU A 45 -30.34 -31.61 -22.13
C LEU A 45 -31.63 -31.49 -22.93
N ARG A 46 -31.53 -31.62 -24.24
CA ARG A 46 -32.72 -31.69 -25.12
C ARG A 46 -33.57 -32.93 -24.84
N ALA A 47 -34.86 -32.81 -25.16
CA ALA A 47 -35.82 -33.89 -25.04
C ALA A 47 -35.40 -35.12 -25.85
N GLY A 48 -35.15 -36.25 -25.18
CA GLY A 48 -34.76 -37.52 -25.82
C GLY A 48 -33.28 -37.87 -25.69
N SER A 49 -32.45 -37.00 -25.12
CA SER A 49 -31.10 -37.34 -24.70
C SER A 49 -31.12 -38.29 -23.49
N HIS A 50 -30.22 -39.28 -23.48
CA HIS A 50 -30.08 -40.22 -22.37
C HIS A 50 -29.04 -39.73 -21.36
N ALA A 51 -29.25 -40.00 -20.08
CA ALA A 51 -28.34 -39.67 -19.00
C ALA A 51 -26.95 -40.34 -19.17
N LEU A 52 -25.90 -39.67 -18.71
CA LEU A 52 -24.54 -40.20 -18.71
C LEU A 52 -24.45 -41.50 -17.90
N GLN A 53 -24.00 -42.58 -18.53
CA GLN A 53 -23.58 -43.78 -17.83
C GLN A 53 -22.10 -43.66 -17.43
N HIS A 54 -21.71 -44.28 -16.31
CA HIS A 54 -20.29 -44.41 -15.95
C HIS A 54 -19.50 -45.02 -17.12
N GLY A 55 -18.50 -44.29 -17.64
CA GLY A 55 -17.72 -44.71 -18.82
C GLY A 55 -18.13 -44.04 -20.14
N SER A 56 -18.97 -43.00 -20.10
CA SER A 56 -19.21 -42.12 -21.25
C SER A 56 -17.89 -41.48 -21.72
N ASN A 57 -17.62 -41.49 -23.04
CA ASN A 57 -16.41 -40.88 -23.63
C ASN A 57 -16.50 -39.35 -23.66
N ILE A 58 -16.53 -38.74 -22.47
CA ILE A 58 -16.56 -37.29 -22.31
C ILE A 58 -15.31 -36.84 -21.59
N ASN A 59 -14.65 -35.85 -22.19
CA ASN A 59 -13.54 -35.14 -21.59
C ASN A 59 -13.94 -33.68 -21.41
N LEU A 60 -13.58 -33.10 -20.29
CA LEU A 60 -13.62 -31.67 -20.06
C LEU A 60 -12.27 -31.08 -20.42
N ILE A 61 -12.28 -29.89 -21.01
CA ILE A 61 -11.09 -29.17 -21.42
C ILE A 61 -11.16 -27.78 -20.80
N THR A 62 -10.12 -27.42 -20.07
CA THR A 62 -9.92 -26.08 -19.48
C THR A 62 -8.66 -25.48 -20.05
N THR A 63 -8.72 -24.27 -20.60
CA THR A 63 -7.55 -23.54 -21.11
C THR A 63 -7.49 -22.13 -20.54
N THR A 64 -6.29 -21.62 -20.27
CA THR A 64 -6.05 -20.25 -19.79
C THR A 64 -4.83 -19.64 -20.48
N GLY A 65 -4.77 -18.31 -20.53
CA GLY A 65 -3.74 -17.56 -21.25
C GLY A 65 -3.98 -17.52 -22.76
N SER A 66 -3.19 -16.69 -23.44
CA SER A 66 -3.29 -16.47 -24.89
C SER A 66 -2.68 -17.59 -25.74
N ASN A 67 -1.74 -18.36 -25.18
CA ASN A 67 -1.11 -19.51 -25.83
C ASN A 67 -1.10 -20.75 -24.90
N PRO A 68 -2.27 -21.37 -24.68
CA PRO A 68 -2.43 -22.47 -23.74
C PRO A 68 -1.71 -23.74 -24.23
N SER A 69 -1.03 -24.46 -23.33
CA SER A 69 -0.37 -25.72 -23.66
C SER A 69 -0.43 -26.74 -22.52
N GLU A 70 -0.44 -28.03 -22.88
CA GLU A 70 -0.43 -29.12 -21.89
C GLU A 70 0.89 -29.18 -21.11
N LEU A 71 2.03 -28.85 -21.74
CA LEU A 71 3.34 -28.85 -21.09
C LEU A 71 3.45 -27.77 -19.99
N ALA A 72 2.74 -26.66 -20.16
CA ALA A 72 2.70 -25.54 -19.22
C ALA A 72 1.55 -25.65 -18.21
N ASP A 73 0.79 -26.76 -18.20
CA ASP A 73 -0.50 -26.94 -17.50
C ASP A 73 -1.52 -25.80 -17.69
N THR A 74 -1.40 -25.02 -18.78
CA THR A 74 -2.36 -23.97 -19.16
C THR A 74 -3.43 -24.48 -20.11
N ALA A 75 -3.29 -25.72 -20.62
CA ALA A 75 -4.35 -26.50 -21.24
C ALA A 75 -4.46 -27.86 -20.54
N VAL A 76 -5.63 -28.20 -20.01
CA VAL A 76 -5.83 -29.48 -19.30
C VAL A 76 -7.08 -30.18 -19.79
N LYS A 77 -6.91 -31.45 -20.19
CA LYS A 77 -7.98 -32.35 -20.60
C LYS A 77 -8.17 -33.46 -19.56
N PHE A 78 -9.38 -33.60 -19.04
CA PHE A 78 -9.68 -34.58 -17.98
C PHE A 78 -11.08 -35.18 -18.12
N GLY A 79 -11.17 -36.49 -17.93
CA GLY A 79 -12.44 -37.21 -17.97
C GLY A 79 -13.20 -37.21 -16.64
N LEU A 80 -14.40 -37.78 -16.67
CA LEU A 80 -15.19 -38.01 -15.47
C LEU A 80 -14.53 -39.06 -14.56
N SER A 81 -14.60 -38.79 -13.26
CA SER A 81 -14.04 -39.62 -12.20
C SER A 81 -15.12 -40.00 -11.18
N LYS A 82 -14.79 -40.89 -10.24
CA LYS A 82 -15.72 -41.26 -9.15
C LYS A 82 -15.74 -40.25 -8.01
N PHE A 83 -14.66 -39.49 -7.84
CA PHE A 83 -14.46 -38.57 -6.73
C PHE A 83 -13.66 -37.36 -7.21
N ILE A 84 -13.97 -36.19 -6.65
CA ILE A 84 -13.17 -34.99 -6.89
C ILE A 84 -11.79 -35.16 -6.27
N SER A 85 -10.76 -34.98 -7.09
CA SER A 85 -9.37 -34.97 -6.68
C SER A 85 -9.02 -33.66 -6.00
N LYS A 86 -8.15 -33.73 -4.99
CA LYS A 86 -7.60 -32.55 -4.31
C LYS A 86 -6.27 -32.05 -4.91
N VAL A 87 -5.72 -32.74 -5.90
CA VAL A 87 -4.36 -32.50 -6.47
C VAL A 87 -4.32 -32.27 -7.96
N ARG A 88 -5.42 -32.49 -8.67
CA ARG A 88 -5.45 -32.39 -10.14
C ARG A 88 -6.86 -32.05 -10.58
N TRP A 89 -6.97 -31.55 -11.79
CA TRP A 89 -8.25 -31.38 -12.45
C TRP A 89 -9.03 -32.69 -12.47
N SER A 90 -10.31 -32.61 -12.08
CA SER A 90 -11.21 -33.75 -12.01
C SER A 90 -12.65 -33.28 -12.07
N ALA A 91 -13.54 -34.15 -12.54
CA ALA A 91 -14.97 -33.89 -12.46
C ALA A 91 -15.74 -35.15 -12.07
N THR A 92 -16.92 -34.95 -11.49
CA THR A 92 -17.93 -35.97 -11.24
C THR A 92 -19.25 -35.50 -11.85
N ALA A 93 -20.02 -36.42 -12.43
CA ALA A 93 -21.33 -36.12 -12.98
C ALA A 93 -22.42 -36.81 -12.14
N MET A 94 -23.49 -36.08 -11.85
CA MET A 94 -24.68 -36.60 -11.17
C MET A 94 -25.93 -36.20 -11.95
N LEU A 95 -26.88 -37.13 -12.07
CA LEU A 95 -28.18 -36.82 -12.65
C LEU A 95 -28.95 -35.93 -11.68
N ALA A 96 -29.21 -34.68 -12.06
CA ALA A 96 -29.97 -33.73 -11.26
C ALA A 96 -31.48 -33.86 -11.51
N SER A 97 -31.88 -34.15 -12.75
CA SER A 97 -33.25 -34.51 -13.15
C SER A 97 -33.23 -35.37 -14.40
N GLU A 98 -34.39 -35.78 -14.94
CA GLU A 98 -34.46 -36.51 -16.21
C GLU A 98 -33.84 -35.75 -17.40
N ARG A 99 -33.70 -34.41 -17.31
CA ARG A 99 -33.17 -33.54 -18.37
C ARG A 99 -32.02 -32.65 -17.92
N SER A 100 -31.44 -32.89 -16.75
CA SER A 100 -30.29 -32.10 -16.30
C SER A 100 -29.22 -32.94 -15.62
N ILE A 101 -27.98 -32.60 -15.93
CA ILE A 101 -26.77 -33.22 -15.37
C ILE A 101 -26.01 -32.13 -14.61
N SER A 102 -25.79 -32.38 -13.33
CA SER A 102 -24.91 -31.57 -12.51
C SER A 102 -23.48 -32.11 -12.64
N LEU A 103 -22.56 -31.25 -13.06
CA LEU A 103 -21.13 -31.52 -13.08
C LEU A 103 -20.47 -30.78 -11.93
N THR A 104 -19.82 -31.51 -11.03
CA THR A 104 -18.92 -30.92 -10.04
C THR A 104 -17.50 -31.01 -10.56
N ILE A 105 -16.78 -29.90 -10.57
CA ILE A 105 -15.42 -29.76 -11.09
C ILE A 105 -14.50 -29.37 -9.93
N GLY A 106 -13.35 -30.02 -9.82
CA GLY A 106 -12.30 -29.62 -8.89
C GLY A 106 -11.02 -29.28 -9.64
N SER A 107 -10.46 -28.10 -9.36
CA SER A 107 -9.14 -27.68 -9.80
C SER A 107 -8.07 -28.02 -8.75
N PRO A 108 -6.80 -28.18 -9.14
CA PRO A 108 -5.72 -28.32 -8.18
C PRO A 108 -5.42 -26.99 -7.45
N PRO A 109 -4.87 -27.02 -6.23
CA PRO A 109 -4.58 -25.82 -5.44
C PRO A 109 -3.40 -24.99 -5.98
N ASP A 110 -2.66 -25.52 -6.96
CA ASP A 110 -1.56 -24.88 -7.67
C ASP A 110 -1.90 -24.64 -9.16
N ALA A 111 -3.19 -24.60 -9.52
CA ALA A 111 -3.60 -24.16 -10.84
C ALA A 111 -3.18 -22.70 -11.08
N PRO A 112 -2.75 -22.34 -12.32
CA PRO A 112 -2.57 -20.95 -12.70
C PRO A 112 -3.84 -20.13 -12.51
N ILE A 113 -3.74 -18.92 -11.98
CA ILE A 113 -4.88 -18.00 -11.89
C ILE A 113 -5.13 -17.31 -13.24
N GLY A 114 -6.36 -16.86 -13.47
CA GLY A 114 -6.72 -16.12 -14.69
C GLY A 114 -8.09 -16.47 -15.24
N LEU A 115 -8.40 -15.94 -16.42
CA LEU A 115 -9.59 -16.30 -17.19
C LEU A 115 -9.39 -17.66 -17.87
N TYR A 116 -10.36 -18.55 -17.70
CA TYR A 116 -10.39 -19.87 -18.32
C TYR A 116 -11.51 -19.98 -19.35
N GLN A 117 -11.20 -20.56 -20.50
CA GLN A 117 -12.19 -21.14 -21.41
C GLN A 117 -12.51 -22.56 -20.95
N PHE A 118 -13.79 -22.92 -20.98
CA PHE A 118 -14.26 -24.23 -20.57
C PHE A 118 -15.07 -24.89 -21.68
N SER A 119 -14.69 -26.11 -22.05
CA SER A 119 -15.38 -26.89 -23.09
C SER A 119 -15.47 -28.37 -22.74
N LEU A 120 -16.37 -29.04 -23.44
CA LEU A 120 -16.68 -30.46 -23.28
C LEU A 120 -16.48 -31.13 -24.63
N GLU A 121 -15.54 -32.07 -24.66
CA GLU A 121 -15.25 -32.92 -25.79
C GLU A 121 -16.01 -34.25 -25.65
N GLN A 122 -16.76 -34.61 -26.70
CA GLN A 122 -17.49 -35.87 -26.81
C GLN A 122 -16.91 -36.69 -27.95
N VAL A 123 -16.52 -37.94 -27.66
CA VAL A 123 -16.01 -38.86 -28.68
C VAL A 123 -17.08 -39.88 -29.05
N SER A 124 -17.66 -39.68 -30.23
CA SER A 124 -18.62 -40.60 -30.86
C SER A 124 -17.96 -41.28 -32.07
N LYS A 125 -18.50 -41.10 -33.29
CA LYS A 125 -17.79 -41.39 -34.56
C LYS A 125 -16.84 -40.28 -34.97
N GLU A 126 -17.15 -39.05 -34.54
CA GLU A 126 -16.34 -37.84 -34.70
C GLU A 126 -16.10 -37.22 -33.32
N VAL A 127 -15.02 -36.43 -33.22
CA VAL A 127 -14.73 -35.64 -32.02
C VAL A 127 -15.48 -34.32 -32.14
N MET A 128 -16.38 -34.05 -31.19
CA MET A 128 -17.13 -32.81 -31.12
C MET A 128 -16.77 -32.08 -29.83
N GLU A 129 -16.42 -30.80 -29.95
CA GLU A 129 -16.16 -29.92 -28.82
C GLU A 129 -17.31 -28.92 -28.67
N VAL A 130 -17.83 -28.81 -27.45
CA VAL A 130 -18.94 -27.91 -27.10
C VAL A 130 -18.45 -26.95 -26.03
N SER A 131 -18.53 -25.63 -26.29
CA SER A 131 -18.22 -24.64 -25.27
C SER A 131 -19.23 -24.71 -24.13
N LEU A 132 -18.72 -24.75 -22.90
CA LEU A 132 -19.52 -24.70 -21.68
C LEU A 132 -19.57 -23.29 -21.08
N GLY A 133 -18.65 -22.41 -21.47
CA GLY A 133 -18.58 -21.03 -21.00
C GLY A 133 -17.17 -20.62 -20.59
N GLN A 134 -17.10 -19.61 -19.74
CA GLN A 134 -15.86 -19.07 -19.18
C GLN A 134 -15.98 -18.92 -17.67
N PHE A 135 -14.85 -18.98 -16.98
CA PHE A 135 -14.78 -18.67 -15.54
C PHE A 135 -13.44 -18.06 -15.18
N VAL A 136 -13.40 -17.25 -14.13
CA VAL A 136 -12.15 -16.74 -13.56
C VAL A 136 -11.74 -17.63 -12.40
N LEU A 137 -10.47 -18.04 -12.37
CA LEU A 137 -9.87 -18.81 -11.28
C LEU A 137 -8.90 -17.94 -10.50
N LEU A 138 -9.14 -17.78 -9.20
CA LEU A 138 -8.35 -16.96 -8.28
C LEU A 138 -7.56 -17.80 -7.28
N PHE A 139 -6.62 -17.16 -6.57
CA PHE A 139 -5.96 -17.74 -5.40
C PHE A 139 -6.99 -18.04 -4.29
N ASN A 140 -6.70 -19.06 -3.46
CA ASN A 140 -7.64 -19.54 -2.44
C ASN A 140 -7.09 -19.52 -1.00
N PRO A 141 -7.27 -18.41 -0.28
CA PRO A 141 -6.93 -18.30 1.14
C PRO A 141 -7.72 -19.26 2.06
N TRP A 142 -8.81 -19.87 1.58
CA TRP A 142 -9.61 -20.84 2.33
C TRP A 142 -9.15 -22.29 2.13
N CYS A 143 -8.36 -22.57 1.09
CA CYS A 143 -7.85 -23.90 0.79
C CYS A 143 -6.53 -24.17 1.54
N LYS A 144 -6.54 -25.10 2.49
CA LYS A 144 -5.34 -25.50 3.28
C LYS A 144 -4.11 -25.93 2.49
N ARG A 145 -4.28 -26.22 1.20
CA ARG A 145 -3.22 -26.70 0.31
C ARG A 145 -2.73 -25.64 -0.66
N ASP A 146 -3.39 -24.49 -0.70
CA ASP A 146 -2.96 -23.35 -1.48
C ASP A 146 -1.80 -22.64 -0.74
N SER A 147 -0.83 -22.18 -1.51
CA SER A 147 0.31 -21.39 -1.02
C SER A 147 -0.11 -20.11 -0.27
N VAL A 148 -1.33 -19.59 -0.49
CA VAL A 148 -1.84 -18.39 0.20
C VAL A 148 -2.81 -18.70 1.35
N TYR A 149 -2.87 -19.96 1.81
CA TYR A 149 -3.78 -20.34 2.89
C TYR A 149 -3.57 -19.49 4.14
N LEU A 150 -4.67 -18.90 4.63
CA LEU A 150 -4.70 -18.11 5.85
C LEU A 150 -5.70 -18.72 6.82
N ALA A 151 -5.23 -19.09 8.00
CA ALA A 151 -5.99 -19.94 8.92
C ALA A 151 -7.13 -19.18 9.63
N SER A 152 -6.91 -17.92 9.97
CA SER A 152 -7.88 -17.10 10.69
C SER A 152 -8.95 -16.56 9.74
N GLU A 153 -10.21 -16.80 10.08
CA GLU A 153 -11.33 -16.20 9.33
C GLU A 153 -11.31 -14.68 9.40
N ALA A 154 -11.01 -14.11 10.57
CA ALA A 154 -10.96 -12.65 10.72
C ALA A 154 -9.87 -12.01 9.84
N GLU A 155 -8.70 -12.66 9.71
CA GLU A 155 -7.63 -12.18 8.83
C GLU A 155 -8.01 -12.33 7.35
N ARG A 156 -8.72 -13.39 6.95
CA ARG A 156 -9.25 -13.50 5.58
C ARG A 156 -10.26 -12.42 5.26
N GLN A 157 -11.14 -12.10 6.21
CA GLN A 157 -12.07 -10.99 6.08
C GLN A 157 -11.32 -9.66 5.91
N GLU A 158 -10.29 -9.38 6.72
CA GLU A 158 -9.53 -8.13 6.63
C GLU A 158 -8.63 -8.03 5.39
N TYR A 159 -7.84 -9.08 5.11
CA TYR A 159 -6.75 -9.02 4.14
C TYR A 159 -7.13 -9.47 2.74
N VAL A 160 -8.37 -9.95 2.53
CA VAL A 160 -8.88 -10.36 1.21
C VAL A 160 -10.20 -9.65 0.90
N LEU A 161 -11.17 -9.70 1.82
CA LEU A 161 -12.55 -9.26 1.53
C LEU A 161 -12.83 -7.80 1.90
N SER A 162 -12.11 -7.22 2.86
CA SER A 162 -12.29 -5.82 3.23
C SER A 162 -11.88 -4.92 2.07
N GLN A 163 -12.81 -4.06 1.64
CA GLN A 163 -12.57 -3.04 0.62
C GLN A 163 -12.16 -1.69 1.22
N ASP A 164 -12.18 -1.59 2.54
CA ASP A 164 -11.88 -0.38 3.28
C ASP A 164 -10.52 -0.52 3.98
N GLY A 165 -9.71 0.53 3.92
CA GLY A 165 -8.36 0.58 4.46
C GLY A 165 -8.06 1.87 5.20
N LEU A 166 -7.00 1.82 6.01
CA LEU A 166 -6.38 2.97 6.65
C LEU A 166 -4.88 2.89 6.37
N ILE A 167 -4.32 3.98 5.85
CA ILE A 167 -2.90 4.13 5.58
C ILE A 167 -2.33 5.12 6.57
N TYR A 168 -1.24 4.77 7.24
CA TYR A 168 -0.62 5.63 8.24
C TYR A 168 0.43 6.54 7.60
N ARG A 169 0.47 7.81 8.02
CA ARG A 169 1.40 8.85 7.54
C ARG A 169 1.91 9.65 8.74
N GLY A 170 2.65 10.73 8.49
CA GLY A 170 3.13 11.65 9.53
C GLY A 170 4.49 11.25 10.09
N LYS A 171 4.62 11.22 11.42
CA LYS A 171 5.86 10.89 12.16
C LYS A 171 5.57 9.96 13.34
N PRO A 172 6.57 9.24 13.91
CA PRO A 172 6.36 8.33 15.04
C PRO A 172 5.63 8.94 16.25
N LYS A 173 5.90 10.23 16.55
CA LYS A 173 5.26 10.95 17.66
C LYS A 173 3.93 11.61 17.29
N HIS A 174 3.58 11.62 16.01
CA HIS A 174 2.38 12.24 15.48
C HIS A 174 1.92 11.51 14.21
N ILE A 175 1.34 10.33 14.41
CA ILE A 175 0.86 9.46 13.33
C ILE A 175 -0.50 9.95 12.88
N THR A 176 -0.62 10.27 11.59
CA THR A 176 -1.89 10.63 10.96
C THR A 176 -2.43 9.45 10.18
N THR A 177 -3.75 9.42 10.00
CA THR A 177 -4.44 8.33 9.31
C THR A 177 -5.06 8.86 8.02
N LEU A 178 -4.82 8.18 6.90
CA LEU A 178 -5.45 8.41 5.60
C LEU A 178 -6.43 7.26 5.31
N PRO A 179 -7.76 7.51 5.31
CA PRO A 179 -8.71 6.51 4.88
C PRO A 179 -8.58 6.24 3.38
N TRP A 180 -8.71 4.98 2.98
CA TRP A 180 -8.57 4.55 1.58
C TRP A 180 -9.62 3.50 1.21
N THR A 181 -10.16 3.59 0.01
CA THR A 181 -11.06 2.59 -0.57
C THR A 181 -10.28 1.73 -1.56
N PHE A 182 -9.94 0.49 -1.19
CA PHE A 182 -9.30 -0.45 -2.10
C PHE A 182 -10.24 -0.86 -3.25
N GLY A 183 -11.51 -1.11 -2.92
CA GLY A 183 -12.56 -1.30 -3.94
C GLY A 183 -12.31 -2.46 -4.90
N GLN A 184 -11.63 -3.52 -4.46
CA GLN A 184 -11.21 -4.64 -5.33
C GLN A 184 -12.38 -5.42 -5.96
N PHE A 185 -13.61 -5.22 -5.49
CA PHE A 185 -14.83 -5.83 -6.04
C PHE A 185 -15.75 -4.82 -6.72
N GLU A 186 -15.33 -3.55 -6.87
CA GLU A 186 -16.07 -2.59 -7.67
C GLU A 186 -16.13 -3.05 -9.15
N PRO A 187 -17.17 -2.65 -9.91
CA PRO A 187 -17.40 -3.15 -11.26
C PRO A 187 -16.19 -3.02 -12.19
N GLY A 188 -15.76 -4.12 -12.81
CA GLY A 188 -14.66 -4.15 -13.79
C GLY A 188 -13.24 -4.18 -13.20
N ILE A 189 -13.07 -3.98 -11.89
CA ILE A 189 -11.73 -3.96 -11.26
C ILE A 189 -11.00 -5.29 -11.41
N LEU A 190 -11.69 -6.43 -11.25
CA LEU A 190 -11.07 -7.74 -11.42
C LEU A 190 -10.51 -7.95 -12.84
N ASP A 191 -11.26 -7.53 -13.87
CA ASP A 191 -10.80 -7.62 -15.26
C ASP A 191 -9.59 -6.74 -15.51
N ILE A 192 -9.56 -5.53 -14.93
CA ILE A 192 -8.39 -4.64 -14.99
C ILE A 192 -7.19 -5.27 -14.29
N CYS A 193 -7.39 -5.92 -13.14
CA CYS A 193 -6.32 -6.62 -12.41
C CYS A 193 -5.74 -7.79 -13.23
N LEU A 194 -6.57 -8.53 -13.95
CA LEU A 194 -6.09 -9.54 -14.90
C LEU A 194 -5.35 -8.89 -16.08
N ARG A 195 -5.83 -7.73 -16.56
CA ARG A 195 -5.17 -6.97 -17.62
C ARG A 195 -3.79 -6.45 -17.19
N VAL A 196 -3.61 -6.04 -15.94
CA VAL A 196 -2.30 -5.66 -15.38
C VAL A 196 -1.30 -6.83 -15.50
N LEU A 197 -1.74 -8.08 -15.32
CA LEU A 197 -0.89 -9.24 -15.55
C LEU A 197 -0.59 -9.45 -17.04
N ASP A 198 -1.53 -9.19 -17.95
CA ASP A 198 -1.32 -9.38 -19.39
C ASP A 198 -0.43 -8.30 -20.04
N GLU A 199 -0.37 -7.10 -19.46
CA GLU A 199 0.47 -6.00 -19.94
C GLU A 199 1.92 -6.07 -19.43
N ASN A 200 2.25 -7.05 -18.58
CA ASN A 200 3.60 -7.15 -18.04
C ASN A 200 4.61 -7.63 -19.11
N PRO A 201 5.88 -7.15 -19.06
CA PRO A 201 6.88 -7.49 -20.09
C PRO A 201 7.11 -8.98 -20.29
N LYS A 202 7.05 -9.77 -19.21
CA LYS A 202 7.25 -11.23 -19.30
C LYS A 202 6.12 -11.88 -20.07
N HIS A 203 4.89 -11.36 -19.94
CA HIS A 203 3.76 -11.80 -20.75
C HIS A 203 3.93 -11.39 -22.22
N LEU A 204 4.41 -10.18 -22.49
CA LEU A 204 4.61 -9.70 -23.87
C LEU A 204 5.74 -10.49 -24.58
N GLU A 205 6.75 -10.93 -23.84
CA GLU A 205 7.87 -11.73 -24.35
C GLU A 205 7.50 -13.22 -24.53
N ASP A 206 7.00 -13.88 -23.48
CA ASP A 206 6.57 -15.28 -23.51
C ASP A 206 5.22 -15.45 -22.76
N PRO A 207 4.09 -15.25 -23.47
CA PRO A 207 2.77 -15.34 -22.87
C PRO A 207 2.45 -16.73 -22.30
N ALA A 208 3.04 -17.79 -22.87
CA ALA A 208 2.79 -19.17 -22.43
C ALA A 208 3.47 -19.45 -21.09
N GLN A 209 4.72 -19.02 -20.95
CA GLN A 209 5.48 -19.18 -19.72
C GLN A 209 4.93 -18.30 -18.60
N ASP A 210 4.65 -17.01 -18.86
CA ASP A 210 4.02 -16.11 -17.88
C ASP A 210 2.69 -16.67 -17.38
N SER A 211 1.81 -17.11 -18.29
CA SER A 211 0.52 -17.71 -17.91
C SER A 211 0.67 -18.96 -17.03
N SER A 212 1.74 -19.75 -17.22
CA SER A 212 2.05 -20.90 -16.36
C SER A 212 2.52 -20.46 -14.97
N ASP A 213 3.41 -19.46 -14.92
CA ASP A 213 4.06 -18.97 -13.70
C ASP A 213 3.08 -18.22 -12.78
N ARG A 214 1.96 -17.72 -13.33
CA ARG A 214 0.82 -17.19 -12.55
C ARG A 214 0.22 -18.19 -11.55
N ARG A 215 0.66 -19.45 -11.53
CA ARG A 215 0.35 -20.37 -10.42
C ARG A 215 1.04 -20.01 -9.11
N SER A 216 2.15 -19.28 -9.15
CA SER A 216 2.95 -18.93 -7.99
C SER A 216 2.55 -17.56 -7.46
N PRO A 217 2.11 -17.44 -6.18
CA PRO A 217 1.86 -16.11 -5.60
C PRO A 217 3.16 -15.29 -5.51
N VAL A 218 4.33 -15.93 -5.37
CA VAL A 218 5.64 -15.26 -5.39
C VAL A 218 5.87 -14.54 -6.72
N TYR A 219 5.59 -15.24 -7.82
CA TYR A 219 5.72 -14.68 -9.16
C TYR A 219 4.73 -13.53 -9.38
N VAL A 220 3.45 -13.76 -9.06
CA VAL A 220 2.39 -12.76 -9.23
C VAL A 220 2.66 -11.51 -8.41
N THR A 221 3.08 -11.63 -7.14
CA THR A 221 3.45 -10.47 -6.32
C THR A 221 4.62 -9.68 -6.91
N ARG A 222 5.63 -10.36 -7.47
CA ARG A 222 6.75 -9.69 -8.14
C ARG A 222 6.31 -8.96 -9.42
N VAL A 223 5.42 -9.56 -10.21
CA VAL A 223 4.82 -8.90 -11.39
C VAL A 223 4.00 -7.67 -10.97
N ILE A 224 3.21 -7.77 -9.89
CA ILE A 224 2.45 -6.63 -9.35
C ILE A 224 3.40 -5.51 -8.93
N SER A 225 4.46 -5.79 -8.15
CA SER A 225 5.42 -4.76 -7.74
C SER A 225 6.02 -3.99 -8.93
N ALA A 226 6.37 -4.70 -10.00
CA ALA A 226 6.86 -4.08 -11.23
C ALA A 226 5.78 -3.26 -11.96
N MET A 227 4.60 -3.85 -12.18
CA MET A 227 3.56 -3.25 -13.02
C MET A 227 2.81 -2.09 -12.38
N ILE A 228 2.88 -1.94 -11.06
CA ILE A 228 2.19 -0.83 -10.39
C ILE A 228 2.89 0.51 -10.65
N ASN A 229 4.20 0.52 -10.90
CA ASN A 229 4.92 1.70 -11.37
C ASN A 229 5.18 1.65 -12.88
N SER A 230 5.27 2.80 -13.54
CA SER A 230 5.41 2.89 -15.00
C SER A 230 6.84 3.23 -15.46
N ASN A 231 7.87 2.94 -14.66
CA ASN A 231 9.23 3.41 -14.95
C ASN A 231 9.86 2.66 -16.13
N ASP A 232 9.60 1.36 -16.24
CA ASP A 232 10.18 0.51 -17.28
C ASP A 232 9.22 0.27 -18.45
N ASP A 233 7.91 0.24 -18.18
CA ASP A 233 6.89 -0.29 -19.08
C ASP A 233 5.55 0.47 -19.00
N ASN A 234 4.49 -0.12 -19.57
CA ASN A 234 3.09 0.34 -19.50
C ASN A 234 2.46 0.10 -18.10
N GLY A 235 3.20 0.37 -17.03
CA GLY A 235 2.72 0.22 -15.67
C GLY A 235 1.62 1.22 -15.28
N VAL A 236 1.01 1.01 -14.11
CA VAL A 236 -0.24 1.67 -13.72
C VAL A 236 -0.06 3.15 -13.37
N LEU A 237 0.98 3.51 -12.62
CA LEU A 237 1.16 4.86 -12.07
C LEU A 237 2.52 5.47 -12.44
N VAL A 238 2.49 6.76 -12.77
CA VAL A 238 3.70 7.59 -12.93
C VAL A 238 4.03 8.23 -11.58
N GLY A 239 5.25 7.99 -11.08
CA GLY A 239 5.73 8.59 -9.83
C GLY A 239 6.12 10.06 -9.98
N ASN A 240 5.74 10.92 -9.02
CA ASN A 240 6.19 12.32 -9.02
C ASN A 240 6.30 12.91 -7.60
N TRP A 241 7.48 13.43 -7.27
CA TRP A 241 7.84 14.07 -5.99
C TRP A 241 8.31 15.52 -6.16
N SER A 242 8.14 16.11 -7.35
CA SER A 242 8.63 17.47 -7.64
C SER A 242 7.88 18.55 -6.84
N GLY A 243 6.61 18.29 -6.51
CA GLY A 243 5.65 19.26 -5.96
C GLY A 243 4.79 19.94 -7.04
N ASP A 244 5.13 19.76 -8.31
CA ASP A 244 4.37 20.23 -9.47
C ASP A 244 3.61 19.06 -10.11
N TYR A 245 2.30 19.24 -10.24
CA TYR A 245 1.34 18.25 -10.72
C TYR A 245 0.36 18.85 -11.74
N GLU A 246 0.68 19.98 -12.38
CA GLU A 246 -0.25 20.71 -13.25
C GLU A 246 -0.82 19.87 -14.41
N ASP A 247 -0.09 18.87 -14.89
CA ASP A 247 -0.47 17.98 -15.99
C ASP A 247 -1.07 16.63 -15.52
N GLY A 248 -1.37 16.48 -14.23
CA GLY A 248 -1.92 15.25 -13.67
C GLY A 248 -2.74 15.47 -12.40
N VAL A 249 -3.02 14.38 -11.70
CA VAL A 249 -3.70 14.39 -10.40
C VAL A 249 -2.66 14.42 -9.29
N LYS A 250 -2.84 15.32 -8.32
CA LYS A 250 -1.97 15.38 -7.14
C LYS A 250 -2.08 14.06 -6.36
N PRO A 251 -0.97 13.44 -5.93
CA PRO A 251 -0.99 12.16 -5.22
C PRO A 251 -1.86 12.14 -3.95
N THR A 252 -2.00 13.28 -3.26
CA THR A 252 -2.85 13.40 -2.06
C THR A 252 -4.35 13.49 -2.35
N THR A 253 -4.75 13.74 -3.60
CA THR A 253 -6.16 13.80 -3.99
C THR A 253 -6.80 12.42 -3.99
N TRP A 254 -6.07 11.39 -4.42
CA TRP A 254 -6.55 10.02 -4.46
C TRP A 254 -7.06 9.54 -3.09
N LYS A 255 -8.23 8.88 -3.09
CA LYS A 255 -8.85 8.22 -1.93
C LYS A 255 -9.30 6.79 -2.23
N ASP A 256 -9.11 6.34 -3.45
CA ASP A 256 -9.51 5.02 -3.91
C ASP A 256 -8.59 4.51 -5.01
N SER A 257 -8.43 3.18 -5.06
CA SER A 257 -7.63 2.52 -6.09
C SER A 257 -8.43 2.24 -7.36
N GLY A 258 -9.76 2.13 -7.25
CA GLY A 258 -10.64 1.83 -8.37
C GLY A 258 -10.59 2.91 -9.45
N GLY A 259 -10.67 4.18 -9.08
CA GLY A 259 -10.58 5.31 -10.02
C GLY A 259 -9.25 5.34 -10.77
N ILE A 260 -8.14 5.01 -10.10
CA ILE A 260 -6.81 4.91 -10.74
C ILE A 260 -6.79 3.78 -11.77
N LEU A 261 -7.27 2.59 -11.39
CA LEU A 261 -7.28 1.42 -12.28
C LEU A 261 -8.19 1.62 -13.50
N HIS A 262 -9.38 2.22 -13.30
CA HIS A 262 -10.26 2.60 -14.40
C HIS A 262 -9.60 3.62 -15.32
N GLN A 263 -8.97 4.66 -14.77
CA GLN A 263 -8.29 5.65 -15.58
C GLN A 263 -7.16 5.03 -16.40
N TRP A 264 -6.39 4.10 -15.83
CA TRP A 264 -5.31 3.41 -16.55
C TRP A 264 -5.83 2.64 -17.77
N ILE A 265 -6.92 1.87 -17.63
CA ILE A 265 -7.49 1.12 -18.75
C ILE A 265 -8.15 2.05 -19.79
N GLU A 266 -8.83 3.11 -19.36
CA GLU A 266 -9.42 4.13 -20.25
C GLU A 266 -8.35 4.89 -21.07
N GLN A 267 -7.15 5.02 -20.51
CA GLN A 267 -5.99 5.61 -21.15
C GLN A 267 -5.17 4.59 -21.96
N ASN A 268 -5.77 3.46 -22.36
CA ASN A 268 -5.12 2.38 -23.10
C ASN A 268 -3.87 1.83 -22.40
N CYS A 269 -3.96 1.58 -21.09
CA CYS A 269 -2.86 1.07 -20.28
C CYS A 269 -1.64 2.01 -20.21
N THR A 270 -1.86 3.33 -20.34
CA THR A 270 -0.81 4.33 -20.15
C THR A 270 -0.78 4.77 -18.69
N GLY A 271 0.41 4.93 -18.13
CA GLY A 271 0.59 5.29 -16.71
C GLY A 271 -0.18 6.54 -16.28
N VAL A 272 -0.96 6.37 -15.19
CA VAL A 272 -1.78 7.41 -14.59
C VAL A 272 -0.91 8.38 -13.78
N ARG A 273 -1.06 9.68 -14.06
CA ARG A 273 -0.34 10.76 -13.40
C ARG A 273 -1.17 11.31 -12.23
N TYR A 274 -0.71 11.36 -10.99
CA TYR A 274 0.56 10.87 -10.43
C TYR A 274 0.34 10.05 -9.16
N GLY A 275 1.34 9.22 -8.82
CA GLY A 275 1.41 8.44 -7.60
C GLY A 275 2.62 8.79 -6.73
N GLN A 276 2.52 8.45 -5.45
CA GLN A 276 3.60 8.43 -4.44
C GLN A 276 3.49 7.11 -3.65
N CYS A 277 4.44 6.80 -2.76
CA CYS A 277 4.58 5.45 -2.18
C CYS A 277 3.27 4.86 -1.62
N TRP A 278 2.47 5.63 -0.88
CA TRP A 278 1.18 5.16 -0.36
C TRP A 278 0.15 4.85 -1.45
N VAL A 279 0.17 5.58 -2.56
CA VAL A 279 -0.71 5.35 -3.71
C VAL A 279 -0.31 4.06 -4.40
N PHE A 280 0.99 3.87 -4.66
CA PHE A 280 1.51 2.62 -5.22
C PHE A 280 1.16 1.42 -4.34
N ALA A 281 1.44 1.50 -3.04
CA ALA A 281 1.11 0.45 -2.08
C ALA A 281 -0.40 0.14 -2.04
N ALA A 282 -1.25 1.17 -2.07
CA ALA A 282 -2.69 0.97 -2.01
C ALA A 282 -3.25 0.28 -3.27
N VAL A 283 -2.77 0.67 -4.46
CA VAL A 283 -3.15 0.01 -5.71
C VAL A 283 -2.60 -1.43 -5.76
N ALA A 284 -1.34 -1.65 -5.36
CA ALA A 284 -0.76 -2.99 -5.27
C ALA A 284 -1.55 -3.91 -4.32
N CYS A 285 -2.01 -3.37 -3.17
CA CYS A 285 -2.85 -4.09 -2.23
C CYS A 285 -4.20 -4.45 -2.86
N SER A 286 -4.83 -3.51 -3.57
CA SER A 286 -6.11 -3.74 -4.26
C SER A 286 -6.00 -4.84 -5.31
N VAL A 287 -4.96 -4.81 -6.16
CA VAL A 287 -4.71 -5.84 -7.18
C VAL A 287 -4.44 -7.20 -6.52
N SER A 288 -3.61 -7.24 -5.48
CA SER A 288 -3.32 -8.48 -4.74
C SER A 288 -4.59 -9.09 -4.14
N ARG A 289 -5.44 -8.27 -3.50
CA ARG A 289 -6.71 -8.70 -2.90
C ARG A 289 -7.71 -9.18 -3.96
N ALA A 290 -7.83 -8.47 -5.09
CA ALA A 290 -8.69 -8.87 -6.21
C ALA A 290 -8.33 -10.28 -6.72
N LEU A 291 -7.02 -10.55 -6.85
CA LEU A 291 -6.51 -11.85 -7.31
C LEU A 291 -6.58 -12.95 -6.24
N GLY A 292 -6.92 -12.61 -5.00
CA GLY A 292 -7.08 -13.53 -3.88
C GLY A 292 -5.83 -13.78 -3.05
N ILE A 293 -4.79 -12.94 -3.18
CA ILE A 293 -3.60 -12.97 -2.32
C ILE A 293 -3.90 -12.11 -1.07
N PRO A 294 -3.88 -12.65 0.15
CA PRO A 294 -4.09 -11.85 1.34
C PRO A 294 -2.97 -10.80 1.46
N CYS A 295 -3.36 -9.53 1.55
CA CYS A 295 -2.43 -8.42 1.45
C CYS A 295 -2.79 -7.26 2.39
N ARG A 296 -1.79 -6.61 2.98
CA ARG A 296 -1.94 -5.43 3.83
C ARG A 296 -0.94 -4.33 3.47
N VAL A 297 -1.34 -3.08 3.64
CA VAL A 297 -0.46 -1.91 3.48
C VAL A 297 0.31 -1.69 4.79
N VAL A 298 1.60 -1.38 4.67
CA VAL A 298 2.50 -1.17 5.81
C VAL A 298 3.20 0.17 5.65
N THR A 299 3.23 0.96 6.73
CA THR A 299 3.98 2.21 6.80
C THR A 299 5.20 2.03 7.71
N ASN A 300 6.38 2.36 7.21
CA ASN A 300 7.61 2.49 7.98
C ASN A 300 7.92 3.97 8.22
N TYR A 301 8.35 4.35 9.43
CA TYR A 301 8.73 5.73 9.73
C TYR A 301 10.23 5.87 9.86
N GLU A 302 10.75 7.03 9.43
CA GLU A 302 12.18 7.26 9.28
C GLU A 302 12.81 6.17 8.38
N SER A 303 12.19 5.93 7.22
CA SER A 303 12.60 4.88 6.29
C SER A 303 13.87 5.31 5.58
N ALA A 304 14.91 4.50 5.68
CA ALA A 304 16.15 4.75 4.99
C ALA A 304 16.03 4.36 3.51
N HIS A 305 16.48 5.22 2.62
CA HIS A 305 16.71 4.87 1.23
C HIS A 305 18.23 4.90 1.00
N ASP A 306 18.84 3.72 1.15
CA ASP A 306 20.29 3.49 1.00
C ASP A 306 20.62 3.20 -0.47
N THR A 307 21.41 4.06 -1.09
CA THR A 307 21.79 3.94 -2.51
C THR A 307 23.01 3.05 -2.75
N ASN A 308 23.72 2.63 -1.70
CA ASN A 308 24.98 1.90 -1.82
C ASN A 308 25.02 0.56 -1.05
N SER A 309 23.95 0.23 -0.32
CA SER A 309 23.73 -1.04 0.40
C SER A 309 24.77 -1.35 1.48
N ASN A 310 25.45 -0.35 2.02
CA ASN A 310 26.41 -0.53 3.11
C ASN A 310 25.77 -0.49 4.51
N LEU A 311 24.43 -0.32 4.58
CA LEU A 311 23.64 -0.23 5.81
C LEU A 311 23.99 0.99 6.69
N LEU A 312 24.60 2.01 6.08
CA LEU A 312 24.99 3.27 6.67
C LEU A 312 24.53 4.42 5.80
N ILE A 313 23.52 5.13 6.28
CA ILE A 313 23.07 6.37 5.67
C ILE A 313 24.01 7.50 6.10
N GLU A 314 24.83 7.94 5.17
CA GLU A 314 25.69 9.10 5.37
C GLU A 314 25.00 10.38 4.88
N ARG A 315 24.74 11.30 5.81
CA ARG A 315 24.05 12.56 5.54
C ARG A 315 25.07 13.69 5.56
N TYR A 316 25.26 14.35 4.44
CA TYR A 316 26.14 15.49 4.26
C TYR A 316 25.31 16.77 4.14
N TYR A 317 25.60 17.74 5.00
CA TYR A 317 25.01 19.07 4.98
C TYR A 317 26.10 20.13 4.71
N ASN A 318 25.78 21.24 4.08
CA ASN A 318 26.72 22.38 4.01
C ASN A 318 26.56 23.33 5.22
N GLU A 319 27.34 24.42 5.28
CA GLU A 319 27.32 25.38 6.40
C GLU A 319 25.97 26.12 6.60
N ILE A 320 25.10 26.10 5.58
CA ILE A 320 23.75 26.65 5.63
C ILE A 320 22.67 25.56 5.72
N ASP A 321 23.09 24.33 6.05
CA ASP A 321 22.25 23.13 6.25
C ASP A 321 21.47 22.65 5.02
N GLU A 322 21.94 22.98 3.82
CA GLU A 322 21.46 22.32 2.62
C GLU A 322 22.00 20.89 2.61
N ASP A 323 21.08 19.95 2.40
CA ASP A 323 21.38 18.54 2.21
C ASP A 323 22.01 18.32 0.83
N ILE A 324 23.22 17.78 0.82
CA ILE A 324 24.02 17.48 -0.37
C ILE A 324 24.33 15.98 -0.49
N SER A 325 23.56 15.15 0.21
CA SER A 325 23.69 13.69 0.24
C SER A 325 23.00 13.04 -0.96
N ASP A 326 23.52 11.90 -1.41
CA ASP A 326 22.81 11.00 -2.32
C ASP A 326 21.79 10.13 -1.57
N ASP A 327 22.08 9.73 -0.32
CA ASP A 327 21.17 8.96 0.53
C ASP A 327 20.09 9.83 1.19
N SER A 328 18.90 9.26 1.39
CA SER A 328 17.77 9.97 2.01
C SER A 328 17.12 9.19 3.14
N ILE A 329 16.52 9.93 4.09
CA ILE A 329 15.64 9.38 5.12
C ILE A 329 14.27 9.98 4.91
N TRP A 330 13.31 9.14 4.58
CA TRP A 330 11.94 9.55 4.36
C TRP A 330 11.23 9.60 5.70
N ASN A 331 10.45 10.66 5.94
CA ASN A 331 9.72 10.81 7.21
C ASN A 331 8.78 9.60 7.44
N PHE A 332 8.22 9.07 6.34
CA PHE A 332 7.63 7.75 6.27
C PHE A 332 7.73 7.19 4.85
N HIS A 333 7.68 5.87 4.72
CA HIS A 333 7.57 5.13 3.47
C HIS A 333 6.50 4.05 3.59
N VAL A 334 5.89 3.67 2.46
CA VAL A 334 4.73 2.77 2.46
C VAL A 334 4.90 1.70 1.39
N TRP A 335 4.77 0.43 1.79
CA TRP A 335 4.81 -0.74 0.92
C TRP A 335 3.66 -1.71 1.25
N VAL A 336 3.67 -2.91 0.67
CA VAL A 336 2.70 -3.97 0.97
C VAL A 336 3.36 -5.23 1.53
N GLU A 337 2.62 -5.94 2.37
CA GLU A 337 2.93 -7.31 2.76
C GLU A 337 1.89 -8.28 2.19
N SER A 338 2.35 -9.35 1.52
CA SER A 338 1.50 -10.42 0.99
C SER A 338 1.74 -11.72 1.76
N TRP A 339 0.67 -12.43 2.14
CA TRP A 339 0.77 -13.69 2.87
C TRP A 339 0.90 -14.88 1.92
N MET A 340 2.01 -15.62 2.01
CA MET A 340 2.23 -16.83 1.20
C MET A 340 3.32 -17.74 1.76
N THR A 341 3.35 -18.98 1.29
CA THR A 341 4.49 -19.89 1.46
C THR A 341 5.62 -19.57 0.47
N ARG A 342 6.87 -19.91 0.84
CA ARG A 342 8.07 -19.74 0.00
C ARG A 342 8.76 -21.06 -0.34
N PRO A 343 8.18 -21.87 -1.25
CA PRO A 343 8.75 -23.18 -1.62
C PRO A 343 10.10 -23.08 -2.33
N ASP A 344 10.43 -21.89 -2.83
CA ASP A 344 11.72 -21.53 -3.44
C ASP A 344 12.82 -21.26 -2.39
N LEU A 345 12.46 -21.10 -1.12
CA LEU A 345 13.38 -20.88 -0.01
C LEU A 345 13.36 -22.05 1.00
N ARG A 346 14.24 -21.98 2.01
CA ARG A 346 14.22 -22.92 3.14
C ARG A 346 12.94 -22.75 3.98
N LEU A 347 12.56 -23.82 4.68
CA LEU A 347 11.44 -23.82 5.63
C LEU A 347 11.59 -22.73 6.70
N GLY A 348 10.47 -22.13 7.12
CA GLY A 348 10.42 -21.06 8.12
C GLY A 348 10.28 -19.66 7.52
N TYR A 349 10.18 -19.53 6.20
CA TYR A 349 9.96 -18.27 5.48
C TYR A 349 8.56 -18.13 4.88
N GLU A 350 7.66 -19.07 5.15
CA GLU A 350 6.24 -18.86 4.99
C GLU A 350 5.70 -17.72 5.89
N GLY A 351 4.69 -17.01 5.40
CA GLY A 351 4.03 -15.92 6.12
C GLY A 351 4.05 -14.61 5.33
N TRP A 352 4.17 -13.49 6.04
CA TRP A 352 4.21 -12.16 5.42
C TRP A 352 5.49 -11.94 4.61
N GLN A 353 5.30 -11.50 3.37
CA GLN A 353 6.37 -11.13 2.45
C GLN A 353 6.25 -9.65 2.11
N ALA A 354 7.28 -8.85 2.42
CA ALA A 354 7.32 -7.45 2.05
C ALA A 354 7.63 -7.29 0.56
N SER A 355 6.91 -6.40 -0.11
CA SER A 355 7.13 -6.03 -1.50
C SER A 355 6.82 -4.56 -1.67
N ASP A 356 7.73 -3.85 -2.30
CA ASP A 356 7.61 -2.41 -2.52
C ASP A 356 7.36 -2.13 -4.00
N PRO A 357 6.17 -1.59 -4.36
CA PRO A 357 5.88 -1.16 -5.72
C PRO A 357 6.42 0.23 -6.06
N THR A 358 7.04 0.93 -5.10
CA THR A 358 7.64 2.25 -5.33
C THR A 358 8.96 2.09 -6.11
N PRO A 359 9.17 2.83 -7.21
CA PRO A 359 10.38 2.69 -8.02
C PRO A 359 11.57 3.41 -7.35
N GLN A 360 12.15 2.78 -6.33
CA GLN A 360 13.32 3.28 -5.59
C GLN A 360 14.63 2.66 -6.09
N GLU A 361 14.65 1.33 -6.26
CA GLU A 361 15.82 0.57 -6.71
C GLU A 361 15.42 -0.43 -7.79
N THR A 362 16.38 -0.81 -8.62
CA THR A 362 16.17 -1.86 -9.63
C THR A 362 16.62 -3.22 -9.10
N SER A 363 15.78 -4.23 -9.29
CA SER A 363 16.09 -5.63 -9.05
C SER A 363 16.21 -6.34 -10.40
N ASP A 364 17.41 -6.86 -10.70
CA ASP A 364 17.78 -7.40 -12.03
C ASP A 364 17.50 -6.43 -13.20
N GLY A 365 17.66 -5.12 -12.96
CA GLY A 365 17.48 -4.07 -13.97
C GLY A 365 16.03 -3.63 -14.19
N VAL A 366 15.08 -4.08 -13.35
CA VAL A 366 13.66 -3.68 -13.38
C VAL A 366 13.31 -3.01 -12.04
N TYR A 367 12.58 -1.91 -12.05
CA TYR A 367 12.05 -1.24 -10.86
C TYR A 367 10.94 -2.08 -10.20
N CYS A 368 11.37 -3.06 -9.42
CA CYS A 368 10.54 -3.90 -8.59
C CYS A 368 11.31 -4.31 -7.33
N CYS A 369 10.58 -4.58 -6.25
CA CYS A 369 11.17 -4.98 -4.98
C CYS A 369 10.33 -6.07 -4.30
N GLY A 370 11.00 -7.13 -3.86
CA GLY A 370 10.41 -8.26 -3.19
C GLY A 370 9.80 -9.29 -4.16
N PRO A 371 9.02 -10.25 -3.64
CA PRO A 371 8.66 -10.42 -2.23
C PRO A 371 9.80 -10.99 -1.36
N VAL A 372 10.14 -10.29 -0.27
CA VAL A 372 11.10 -10.77 0.76
C VAL A 372 10.35 -11.29 1.99
N PRO A 373 10.74 -12.42 2.61
CA PRO A 373 10.13 -12.83 3.87
C PRO A 373 10.44 -11.80 4.96
N VAL A 374 9.43 -11.29 5.66
CA VAL A 374 9.62 -10.37 6.79
C VAL A 374 10.49 -11.02 7.87
N THR A 375 10.35 -12.33 8.06
CA THR A 375 11.23 -13.14 8.92
C THR A 375 12.70 -13.10 8.47
N ALA A 376 12.99 -13.10 7.17
CA ALA A 376 14.38 -13.02 6.68
C ALA A 376 15.00 -11.65 6.98
N VAL A 377 14.20 -10.58 6.87
CA VAL A 377 14.61 -9.23 7.27
C VAL A 377 14.91 -9.18 8.76
N LYS A 378 13.99 -9.68 9.61
CA LYS A 378 14.20 -9.74 11.05
C LYS A 378 15.43 -10.52 11.48
N GLU A 379 15.72 -11.61 10.78
CA GLU A 379 16.85 -12.49 11.07
C GLU A 379 18.15 -12.05 10.37
N GLY A 380 18.16 -10.92 9.65
CA GLY A 380 19.33 -10.44 8.90
C GLY A 380 19.87 -11.44 7.88
N ASP A 381 18.99 -12.26 7.29
CA ASP A 381 19.36 -13.14 6.20
C ASP A 381 19.24 -12.43 4.85
N LEU A 382 20.26 -11.63 4.54
CA LEU A 382 20.31 -10.82 3.33
C LEU A 382 20.49 -11.65 2.04
N SER A 383 20.69 -12.97 2.16
CA SER A 383 20.78 -13.88 1.03
C SER A 383 19.42 -14.40 0.55
N ALA A 384 18.35 -14.15 1.32
CA ALA A 384 17.02 -14.58 0.96
C ALA A 384 16.49 -13.78 -0.23
N ASN A 385 16.09 -14.48 -1.29
CA ASN A 385 15.37 -13.81 -2.35
C ASN A 385 14.00 -13.33 -1.85
N TYR A 386 13.49 -12.20 -2.28
CA TYR A 386 14.09 -11.23 -3.20
C TYR A 386 14.49 -9.97 -2.44
N ASP A 387 15.51 -9.24 -2.89
CA ASP A 387 15.77 -7.85 -2.45
C ASP A 387 15.92 -7.63 -0.92
N ALA A 388 16.29 -8.68 -0.18
CA ALA A 388 16.48 -8.61 1.27
C ALA A 388 17.46 -7.53 1.75
N PRO A 389 18.62 -7.28 1.10
CA PRO A 389 19.51 -6.20 1.49
C PRO A 389 18.83 -4.83 1.53
N PHE A 390 18.03 -4.52 0.49
CA PHE A 390 17.34 -3.25 0.36
C PHE A 390 16.31 -3.05 1.48
N VAL A 391 15.38 -4.00 1.64
CA VAL A 391 14.33 -3.91 2.67
C VAL A 391 14.91 -3.94 4.08
N TYR A 392 16.04 -4.65 4.29
CA TYR A 392 16.75 -4.62 5.57
C TYR A 392 17.34 -3.24 5.87
N ALA A 393 17.96 -2.59 4.89
CA ALA A 393 18.49 -1.24 5.03
C ALA A 393 17.37 -0.25 5.42
N GLU A 394 16.20 -0.34 4.79
CA GLU A 394 15.07 0.56 5.06
C GLU A 394 14.64 0.62 6.53
N VAL A 395 14.87 -0.46 7.29
CA VAL A 395 14.42 -0.60 8.68
C VAL A 395 15.54 -0.68 9.72
N ASN A 396 16.79 -0.93 9.31
CA ASN A 396 17.93 -1.14 10.22
C ASN A 396 19.16 -0.27 9.92
N ALA A 397 19.15 0.61 8.91
CA ALA A 397 20.34 1.39 8.59
C ALA A 397 20.74 2.34 9.74
N ASP A 398 22.05 2.44 9.99
CA ASP A 398 22.59 3.47 10.88
C ASP A 398 22.64 4.80 10.14
N VAL A 399 22.49 5.90 10.86
CA VAL A 399 22.61 7.25 10.29
C VAL A 399 23.87 7.91 10.85
N VAL A 400 24.67 8.53 10.00
CA VAL A 400 25.74 9.42 10.42
C VAL A 400 25.60 10.76 9.72
N GLU A 401 25.67 11.84 10.49
CA GLU A 401 25.53 13.19 9.96
C GLU A 401 26.87 13.94 9.97
N TYR A 402 27.16 14.58 8.84
CA TYR A 402 28.34 15.38 8.60
C TYR A 402 27.96 16.79 8.12
N ILE A 403 28.75 17.78 8.49
CA ILE A 403 28.74 19.11 7.87
C ILE A 403 30.03 19.29 7.06
N VAL A 404 29.89 19.70 5.80
CA VAL A 404 30.96 20.11 4.89
C VAL A 404 31.12 21.62 4.99
N LEU A 405 32.29 22.04 5.48
CA LEU A 405 32.66 23.44 5.64
C LEU A 405 33.18 24.04 4.33
N GLY A 406 33.23 25.37 4.23
CA GLY A 406 33.65 26.10 3.04
C GLY A 406 35.11 25.89 2.61
N ASP A 407 35.92 25.23 3.45
CA ASP A 407 37.28 24.77 3.16
C ASP A 407 37.36 23.27 2.79
N ASP A 408 36.23 22.67 2.42
CA ASP A 408 36.03 21.24 2.12
C ASP A 408 36.30 20.30 3.31
N LYS A 409 36.41 20.84 4.54
CA LYS A 409 36.56 20.03 5.75
C LYS A 409 35.22 19.41 6.15
N VAL A 410 35.22 18.09 6.35
CA VAL A 410 34.06 17.33 6.81
C VAL A 410 34.11 17.16 8.33
N VAL A 411 33.05 17.56 9.02
CA VAL A 411 32.91 17.46 10.48
C VAL A 411 31.73 16.56 10.80
N LYS A 412 31.96 15.48 11.55
CA LYS A 412 30.87 14.66 12.09
C LYS A 412 30.14 15.46 13.16
N VAL A 413 28.83 15.66 12.98
CA VAL A 413 27.99 16.43 13.90
C VAL A 413 26.95 15.60 14.62
N GLY A 414 26.70 14.38 14.14
CA GLY A 414 25.69 13.52 14.72
C GLY A 414 25.68 12.12 14.13
N GLY A 415 24.63 11.40 14.50
CA GLY A 415 24.34 10.06 14.04
C GLY A 415 23.44 9.33 15.01
N SER A 416 22.76 8.30 14.52
CA SER A 416 21.90 7.46 15.34
C SER A 416 21.83 6.06 14.76
N ALA A 417 21.99 5.07 15.63
CA ALA A 417 21.76 3.66 15.30
C ALA A 417 20.29 3.24 15.48
N THR A 418 19.46 4.10 16.08
CA THR A 418 18.09 3.75 16.50
C THR A 418 17.02 4.59 15.77
N HIS A 419 17.44 5.48 14.87
CA HIS A 419 16.54 6.45 14.25
C HIS A 419 15.68 5.83 13.15
N VAL A 420 16.23 4.90 12.37
CA VAL A 420 15.58 4.30 11.20
C VAL A 420 14.62 3.19 11.63
N GLY A 421 13.56 2.98 10.85
CA GLY A 421 12.70 1.80 11.02
C GLY A 421 11.74 1.87 12.21
N GLN A 422 11.13 3.03 12.48
CA GLN A 422 10.31 3.24 13.68
C GLN A 422 8.82 2.99 13.43
N CYS A 423 8.11 2.56 14.49
CA CYS A 423 6.65 2.47 14.53
C CYS A 423 6.02 1.88 13.26
N ILE A 424 6.57 0.77 12.75
CA ILE A 424 6.10 0.12 11.53
C ILE A 424 4.65 -0.29 11.76
N SER A 425 3.75 0.24 10.94
CA SER A 425 2.33 0.29 11.24
C SER A 425 1.48 -0.32 10.14
N THR A 426 0.44 -1.04 10.53
CA THR A 426 -0.63 -1.48 9.62
C THR A 426 -2.00 -1.37 10.31
N LYS A 427 -3.07 -1.51 9.54
CA LYS A 427 -4.42 -1.49 10.09
C LYS A 427 -4.69 -2.82 10.80
N ALA A 428 -5.17 -2.75 12.03
CA ALA A 428 -5.53 -3.93 12.79
C ALA A 428 -6.73 -4.68 12.18
N VAL A 429 -6.75 -5.99 12.36
CA VAL A 429 -7.81 -6.88 11.88
C VAL A 429 -9.17 -6.49 12.48
N GLY A 430 -10.15 -6.13 11.63
CA GLY A 430 -11.53 -5.89 12.02
C GLY A 430 -11.79 -4.56 12.77
N THR A 431 -10.75 -3.78 13.06
CA THR A 431 -10.86 -2.48 13.75
C THR A 431 -10.17 -1.37 12.95
N ASP A 432 -10.40 -0.13 13.36
CA ASP A 432 -9.72 1.05 12.80
C ASP A 432 -8.50 1.47 13.64
N GLU A 433 -8.06 0.60 14.55
CA GLU A 433 -6.88 0.85 15.37
C GLU A 433 -5.59 0.55 14.58
N ARG A 434 -4.52 1.24 14.97
CA ARG A 434 -3.17 1.00 14.48
C ARG A 434 -2.59 -0.24 15.16
N GLU A 435 -2.14 -1.20 14.36
CA GLU A 435 -1.31 -2.30 14.81
C GLU A 435 0.16 -1.94 14.60
N ASP A 436 0.95 -2.02 15.67
CA ASP A 436 2.40 -1.85 15.60
C ASP A 436 3.09 -3.19 15.33
N ILE A 437 3.73 -3.30 14.17
CA ILE A 437 4.40 -4.50 13.69
C ILE A 437 5.92 -4.34 13.60
N THR A 438 6.53 -3.33 14.24
CA THR A 438 8.00 -3.16 14.25
C THR A 438 8.72 -4.42 14.71
N HIS A 439 8.17 -5.10 15.71
CA HIS A 439 8.72 -6.34 16.27
C HIS A 439 8.74 -7.53 15.28
N LEU A 440 8.05 -7.43 14.14
CA LEU A 440 8.12 -8.42 13.06
C LEU A 440 9.33 -8.17 12.15
N TYR A 441 9.83 -6.94 12.05
CA TYR A 441 10.94 -6.55 11.18
C TYR A 441 12.28 -6.50 11.90
N LYS A 442 12.30 -6.18 13.19
CA LYS A 442 13.54 -6.09 13.96
C LYS A 442 13.37 -6.48 15.42
N TYR A 443 14.50 -6.85 16.02
CA TYR A 443 14.60 -7.08 17.45
C TYR A 443 14.63 -5.75 18.23
N PRO A 444 14.33 -5.74 19.53
CA PRO A 444 14.42 -4.53 20.33
C PRO A 444 15.84 -3.94 20.32
N GLU A 445 15.92 -2.62 20.18
CA GLU A 445 17.17 -1.87 20.15
C GLU A 445 18.04 -2.16 21.39
N GLY A 446 19.31 -2.48 21.18
CA GLY A 446 20.28 -2.82 22.22
C GLY A 446 20.21 -4.25 22.76
N SER A 447 19.33 -5.10 22.22
CA SER A 447 19.22 -6.51 22.60
C SER A 447 20.41 -7.35 22.10
N GLU A 448 20.57 -8.55 22.67
CA GLU A 448 21.62 -9.47 22.23
C GLU A 448 21.28 -10.06 20.85
N GLU A 449 19.99 -10.32 20.61
CA GLU A 449 19.46 -10.83 19.35
C GLU A 449 19.68 -9.84 18.20
N GLU A 450 19.43 -8.55 18.43
CA GLU A 450 19.73 -7.49 17.45
C GLU A 450 21.20 -7.53 17.04
N ARG A 451 22.12 -7.54 18.01
CA ARG A 451 23.57 -7.53 17.73
C ARG A 451 23.99 -8.75 16.92
N GLN A 452 23.46 -9.93 17.24
CA GLN A 452 23.74 -11.15 16.49
C GLN A 452 23.25 -11.06 15.04
N VAL A 453 22.06 -10.48 14.85
CA VAL A 453 21.49 -10.24 13.51
C VAL A 453 22.31 -9.22 12.72
N PHE A 454 22.75 -8.14 13.35
CA PHE A 454 23.61 -7.13 12.73
C PHE A 454 24.96 -7.73 12.31
N GLU A 455 25.60 -8.52 13.17
CA GLU A 455 26.84 -9.22 12.82
C GLU A 455 26.64 -10.19 11.64
N LYS A 456 25.51 -10.92 11.61
CA LYS A 456 25.16 -11.82 10.51
C LYS A 456 24.92 -11.07 9.19
N ALA A 457 24.32 -9.87 9.26
CA ALA A 457 24.09 -9.00 8.11
C ALA A 457 25.37 -8.29 7.61
N ASN A 458 26.53 -8.53 8.26
CA ASN A 458 27.76 -7.75 8.06
C ASN A 458 27.55 -6.24 8.29
N HIS A 459 26.64 -5.88 9.20
CA HIS A 459 26.44 -4.52 9.68
C HIS A 459 27.60 -4.18 10.63
N ILE A 460 28.78 -3.90 10.05
CA ILE A 460 30.04 -3.70 10.79
C ILE A 460 30.07 -2.34 11.50
N ASN A 461 29.13 -1.45 11.19
CA ASN A 461 29.03 -0.16 11.85
C ASN A 461 28.58 -0.34 13.29
N ARG A 462 29.55 -0.14 14.17
CA ARG A 462 29.33 0.05 15.59
C ARG A 462 29.46 1.54 15.81
N LEU A 463 28.39 2.30 15.59
CA LEU A 463 28.22 3.53 16.36
C LEU A 463 28.10 3.08 17.83
N ILE A 464 29.24 2.73 18.44
CA ILE A 464 29.34 2.39 19.85
C ILE A 464 28.89 3.65 20.56
N GLN A 465 27.68 3.62 21.13
CA GLN A 465 27.18 4.63 22.05
C GLN A 465 28.09 4.66 23.28
N ASN A 466 29.22 5.34 23.17
CA ASN A 466 29.77 6.08 24.29
C ASN A 466 29.05 7.43 24.24
N GLU A 467 27.83 7.47 24.78
CA GLU A 467 27.14 8.73 25.10
C GLU A 467 27.89 9.41 26.26
N GLU A 468 29.09 9.93 25.99
CA GLU A 468 29.57 11.04 26.80
C GLU A 468 28.65 12.21 26.48
N GLU A 469 27.96 12.75 27.49
CA GLU A 469 27.14 13.94 27.31
C GLU A 469 28.00 15.02 26.64
N PRO A 470 27.60 15.52 25.45
CA PRO A 470 28.40 16.53 24.78
C PRO A 470 28.53 17.75 25.70
N GLY A 471 29.74 18.30 25.77
CA GLY A 471 30.04 19.43 26.65
C GLY A 471 29.16 20.65 26.37
N LEU A 472 28.67 20.80 25.14
CA LEU A 472 27.69 21.80 24.74
C LEU A 472 26.60 21.09 23.94
N TYR A 473 25.32 21.38 24.18
CA TYR A 473 24.23 20.77 23.40
C TYR A 473 23.05 21.70 23.15
N ALA A 474 22.28 21.39 22.10
CA ALA A 474 21.03 22.03 21.76
C ALA A 474 19.86 21.02 21.82
N LYS A 475 18.65 21.48 22.12
CA LYS A 475 17.44 20.66 22.14
C LYS A 475 16.24 21.45 21.65
N ILE A 476 15.46 20.87 20.74
CA ILE A 476 14.24 21.50 20.23
C ILE A 476 13.01 21.06 21.05
N LYS A 477 12.30 22.04 21.61
CA LYS A 477 11.02 21.86 22.30
C LYS A 477 9.88 22.45 21.47
N LEU A 478 8.76 21.74 21.49
CA LEU A 478 7.55 22.08 20.74
C LEU A 478 6.44 22.42 21.71
N ASN A 479 5.57 23.33 21.28
CA ASN A 479 4.24 23.46 21.86
C ASN A 479 3.33 22.31 21.39
N PRO A 480 2.35 21.89 22.21
CA PRO A 480 1.49 20.75 21.88
C PRO A 480 0.47 21.04 20.79
N GLU A 481 0.09 22.31 20.57
CA GLU A 481 -0.94 22.69 19.59
C GLU A 481 -0.31 23.50 18.45
N MET A 482 -0.25 22.92 17.26
CA MET A 482 0.28 23.55 16.04
C MET A 482 -0.66 23.24 14.88
N MET A 483 -1.66 24.09 14.68
CA MET A 483 -2.67 23.96 13.63
C MET A 483 -2.24 24.72 12.37
N VAL A 484 -2.53 24.17 11.19
CA VAL A 484 -2.40 24.93 9.93
C VAL A 484 -3.26 26.19 9.99
N GLY A 485 -2.69 27.35 9.58
CA GLY A 485 -3.39 28.64 9.61
C GLY A 485 -3.13 29.46 10.88
N SER A 486 -2.59 28.85 11.94
CA SER A 486 -2.29 29.54 13.21
C SER A 486 -0.84 30.01 13.32
N ASP A 487 -0.60 31.08 14.07
CA ASP A 487 0.73 31.47 14.50
C ASP A 487 1.10 30.68 15.76
N PHE A 488 2.34 30.17 15.86
CA PHE A 488 2.79 29.41 17.03
C PHE A 488 4.31 29.54 17.25
N ASP A 489 4.72 29.33 18.50
CA ASP A 489 6.13 29.39 18.89
C ASP A 489 6.75 28.01 19.04
N VAL A 490 8.03 27.90 18.69
CA VAL A 490 8.91 26.76 18.96
C VAL A 490 10.19 27.23 19.63
N TYR A 491 10.87 26.34 20.36
CA TYR A 491 11.98 26.72 21.24
C TYR A 491 13.23 25.89 20.99
N ALA A 492 14.38 26.54 20.91
CA ALA A 492 15.69 25.89 20.94
C ALA A 492 16.36 26.20 22.27
N GLN A 493 16.55 25.16 23.09
CA GLN A 493 17.25 25.25 24.36
C GLN A 493 18.70 24.84 24.18
N VAL A 494 19.63 25.66 24.65
CA VAL A 494 21.06 25.37 24.62
C VAL A 494 21.61 25.31 26.02
N LYS A 495 22.56 24.42 26.28
CA LYS A 495 23.17 24.27 27.60
C LYS A 495 24.66 23.96 27.50
N ASN A 496 25.43 24.62 28.37
CA ASN A 496 26.84 24.36 28.57
C ASN A 496 27.02 23.38 29.74
N ASN A 497 27.37 22.15 29.43
CA ASN A 497 27.73 21.09 30.38
C ASN A 497 29.25 21.03 30.65
N THR A 498 30.05 22.00 30.19
CA THR A 498 31.49 22.09 30.52
C THR A 498 31.75 22.88 31.79
N ASP A 499 32.97 22.80 32.30
CA ASP A 499 33.49 23.60 33.41
C ASP A 499 34.06 24.97 32.98
N THR A 500 34.03 25.26 31.69
CA THR A 500 34.50 26.52 31.09
C THR A 500 33.35 27.38 30.60
N VAL A 501 33.55 28.70 30.55
CA VAL A 501 32.62 29.60 29.86
C VAL A 501 32.69 29.32 28.36
N LYS A 502 31.53 29.29 27.70
CA LYS A 502 31.42 29.07 26.26
C LYS A 502 30.79 30.28 25.59
N ASN A 503 31.45 30.80 24.55
CA ASN A 503 30.88 31.83 23.69
C ASN A 503 30.34 31.20 22.41
N CYS A 504 29.02 31.25 22.25
CA CYS A 504 28.33 30.50 21.22
C CYS A 504 27.51 31.39 20.29
N ARG A 505 27.28 30.90 19.07
CA ARG A 505 26.26 31.42 18.15
C ARG A 505 25.20 30.34 17.97
N LEU A 506 23.92 30.71 18.10
CA LEU A 506 22.80 29.82 17.82
C LEU A 506 22.04 30.35 16.61
N MET A 507 21.94 29.54 15.57
CA MET A 507 21.00 29.75 14.46
C MET A 507 19.84 28.77 14.65
N PHE A 508 18.62 29.29 14.74
CA PHE A 508 17.41 28.48 14.88
C PHE A 508 16.41 28.87 13.80
N TYR A 509 16.17 27.98 12.85
CA TYR A 509 15.29 28.25 11.71
C TYR A 509 14.38 27.07 11.40
N ALA A 510 13.42 27.37 10.54
CA ALA A 510 12.41 26.44 10.07
C ALA A 510 12.33 26.49 8.54
N GLN A 511 12.16 25.32 7.93
CA GLN A 511 11.93 25.18 6.50
C GLN A 511 10.77 24.22 6.26
N ALA A 512 9.98 24.47 5.22
CA ALA A 512 9.02 23.48 4.75
C ALA A 512 9.76 22.22 4.31
N VAL A 513 9.14 21.05 4.48
CA VAL A 513 9.72 19.79 4.05
C VAL A 513 8.62 18.90 3.47
N THR A 514 8.93 18.18 2.40
CA THR A 514 8.04 17.14 1.87
C THR A 514 8.19 15.85 2.68
N TYR A 515 7.24 14.92 2.55
CA TYR A 515 7.28 13.69 3.32
C TYR A 515 8.52 12.81 3.04
N ASN A 516 9.12 12.88 1.86
CA ASN A 516 10.37 12.19 1.51
C ASN A 516 11.64 12.94 1.95
N GLY A 517 11.51 14.04 2.71
CA GLY A 517 12.64 14.75 3.32
C GLY A 517 13.23 15.90 2.49
N LYS A 518 12.71 16.18 1.29
CA LYS A 518 13.18 17.30 0.46
C LYS A 518 12.78 18.64 1.08
N LEU A 519 13.77 19.51 1.25
CA LEU A 519 13.58 20.85 1.82
C LEU A 519 12.91 21.80 0.81
N GLY A 520 12.06 22.67 1.35
CA GLY A 520 11.36 23.73 0.64
C GLY A 520 11.76 25.12 1.14
N GLY A 521 10.83 26.08 0.99
CA GLY A 521 11.08 27.47 1.40
C GLY A 521 11.25 27.66 2.91
N THR A 522 11.96 28.72 3.30
CA THR A 522 12.12 29.14 4.70
C THR A 522 10.79 29.57 5.32
N CYS A 523 10.50 29.06 6.50
CA CYS A 523 9.30 29.38 7.29
C CYS A 523 9.57 30.39 8.41
N GLY A 524 10.83 30.56 8.81
CA GLY A 524 11.25 31.52 9.83
C GLY A 524 12.71 31.30 10.24
N LEU A 525 13.35 32.34 10.79
CA LEU A 525 14.71 32.30 11.32
C LEU A 525 14.80 33.19 12.56
N THR A 526 15.50 32.72 13.57
CA THR A 526 15.95 33.50 14.72
C THR A 526 17.42 33.18 14.97
N GLU A 527 18.20 34.23 15.22
CA GLU A 527 19.62 34.11 15.51
C GLU A 527 19.94 34.79 16.85
N LEU A 528 20.71 34.10 17.69
CA LEU A 528 21.34 34.69 18.85
C LEU A 528 22.86 34.68 18.63
N SER A 529 23.40 35.85 18.30
CA SER A 529 24.84 36.07 18.18
C SER A 529 25.44 36.34 19.56
N GLU A 530 26.57 35.71 19.89
CA GLU A 530 27.36 35.95 21.12
C GLU A 530 26.66 35.57 22.44
N ILE A 531 26.14 34.34 22.52
CA ILE A 531 25.63 33.76 23.77
C ILE A 531 26.82 33.37 24.66
N ASN A 532 27.00 34.06 25.78
CA ASN A 532 27.99 33.69 26.78
C ASN A 532 27.34 32.79 27.83
N LEU A 533 27.62 31.49 27.78
CA LEU A 533 27.10 30.49 28.72
C LEU A 533 28.15 30.18 29.78
N ALA A 534 27.88 30.53 31.03
CA ALA A 534 28.67 30.07 32.17
C ALA A 534 28.60 28.53 32.32
N PRO A 535 29.52 27.92 33.10
CA PRO A 535 29.43 26.49 33.40
C PRO A 535 28.05 26.10 33.95
N MET A 536 27.45 25.06 33.38
CA MET A 536 26.10 24.55 33.71
C MET A 536 24.93 25.50 33.38
N GLU A 537 25.19 26.64 32.76
CA GLU A 537 24.15 27.59 32.33
C GLU A 537 23.49 27.14 31.04
N GLY A 538 22.24 27.55 30.85
CA GLY A 538 21.50 27.37 29.59
C GLY A 538 20.85 28.66 29.14
N SER A 539 20.56 28.72 27.85
CA SER A 539 19.82 29.80 27.21
C SER A 539 18.72 29.21 26.31
N GLU A 540 17.79 30.05 25.88
CA GLU A 540 16.67 29.66 25.05
C GLU A 540 16.44 30.70 23.95
N ALA A 541 16.27 30.22 22.71
CA ALA A 541 15.79 31.02 21.60
C ALA A 541 14.35 30.63 21.28
N ILE A 542 13.51 31.64 21.05
CA ILE A 542 12.12 31.48 20.61
C ILE A 542 12.07 31.79 19.11
N LEU A 543 11.52 30.86 18.33
CA LEU A 543 11.19 31.09 16.93
C LEU A 543 9.67 31.13 16.77
N CYS A 544 9.14 32.30 16.42
CA CYS A 544 7.72 32.52 16.15
C CYS A 544 7.42 32.21 14.68
N LEU A 545 6.64 31.17 14.42
CA LEU A 545 6.24 30.76 13.08
C LEU A 545 4.89 31.37 12.74
N LYS A 546 4.90 32.36 11.85
CA LYS A 546 3.69 33.06 11.40
C LYS A 546 3.14 32.45 10.14
N TYR A 547 1.82 32.28 10.06
CA TYR A 547 1.16 31.74 8.86
C TYR A 547 1.46 32.59 7.62
N SER A 548 1.58 33.91 7.77
CA SER A 548 1.97 34.80 6.66
C SER A 548 3.33 34.50 6.03
N GLU A 549 4.20 33.80 6.76
CA GLU A 549 5.54 33.38 6.34
C GLU A 549 5.51 31.92 5.89
N TYR A 550 5.13 30.99 6.78
CA TYR A 550 5.17 29.56 6.47
C TYR A 550 4.08 29.13 5.47
N GLY A 551 2.91 29.78 5.44
CA GLY A 551 1.77 29.40 4.61
C GLY A 551 2.06 29.37 3.10
N LYS A 552 3.05 30.17 2.66
CA LYS A 552 3.52 30.21 1.26
C LYS A 552 4.54 29.13 0.93
N ALA A 553 5.19 28.57 1.95
CA ALA A 553 6.28 27.61 1.82
C ALA A 553 5.83 26.17 2.07
N ILE A 554 4.87 25.96 2.99
CA ILE A 554 4.41 24.62 3.35
C ILE A 554 3.81 23.88 2.16
N THR A 555 4.07 22.59 2.12
CA THR A 555 3.52 21.69 1.10
C THR A 555 2.22 21.05 1.60
N GLN A 556 1.58 20.27 0.74
CA GLN A 556 0.41 19.44 1.10
C GLN A 556 0.66 18.41 2.21
N ASP A 557 1.92 18.10 2.49
CA ASP A 557 2.32 17.22 3.60
C ASP A 557 2.23 17.95 4.96
N ARG A 558 2.16 19.29 4.94
CA ARG A 558 2.08 20.14 6.13
C ARG A 558 3.20 19.87 7.13
N MET A 559 4.40 19.58 6.62
CA MET A 559 5.57 19.32 7.44
C MET A 559 6.54 20.50 7.43
N ILE A 560 7.10 20.81 8.59
CA ILE A 560 8.14 21.82 8.77
C ILE A 560 9.31 21.17 9.51
N LYS A 561 10.52 21.27 8.95
CA LYS A 561 11.76 20.88 9.62
C LYS A 561 12.29 22.07 10.40
N LEU A 562 12.50 21.87 11.70
CA LEU A 562 13.17 22.79 12.60
C LEU A 562 14.63 22.37 12.77
N VAL A 563 15.54 23.33 12.74
CA VAL A 563 16.97 23.07 12.89
C VAL A 563 17.60 24.11 13.80
N ALA A 564 18.26 23.62 14.84
CA ALA A 564 19.07 24.42 15.75
C ALA A 564 20.54 24.07 15.54
N LEU A 565 21.30 25.02 14.97
CA LEU A 565 22.74 24.91 14.79
C LEU A 565 23.45 25.79 15.82
N LEU A 566 24.17 25.13 16.73
CA LEU A 566 24.92 25.75 17.81
C LEU A 566 26.42 25.66 17.49
N ILE A 567 27.08 26.82 17.49
CA ILE A 567 28.48 26.97 17.10
C ILE A 567 29.27 27.52 18.28
N ASP A 568 30.29 26.81 18.75
CA ASP A 568 31.30 27.37 19.66
C ASP A 568 32.22 28.30 18.86
N LEU A 569 32.25 29.59 19.20
CA LEU A 569 33.01 30.58 18.45
C LEU A 569 34.52 30.46 18.65
N GLU A 570 34.97 29.82 19.72
CA GLU A 570 36.38 29.62 20.06
C GLU A 570 36.93 28.33 19.43
N THR A 571 36.26 27.19 19.69
CA THR A 571 36.73 25.88 19.19
C THR A 571 36.28 25.59 17.76
N LYS A 572 35.26 26.30 17.26
CA LYS A 572 34.54 26.03 16.00
C LYS A 572 33.83 24.67 16.00
N GLU A 573 33.58 24.10 17.18
CA GLU A 573 32.74 22.91 17.31
C GLU A 573 31.28 23.24 16.97
N LEU A 574 30.63 22.31 16.28
CA LEU A 574 29.26 22.43 15.78
C LEU A 574 28.40 21.35 16.44
N GLN A 575 27.22 21.78 16.88
CA GLN A 575 26.17 20.90 17.39
C GLN A 575 24.91 21.19 16.60
N ARG A 576 24.29 20.12 16.09
CA ARG A 576 23.11 20.22 15.25
C ARG A 576 22.00 19.37 15.85
N GLU A 577 20.86 20.01 16.08
CA GLU A 577 19.64 19.34 16.52
C GLU A 577 18.55 19.62 15.49
N THR A 578 17.79 18.58 15.12
CA THR A 578 16.68 18.71 14.17
C THR A 578 15.40 18.10 14.68
N LYS A 579 14.26 18.64 14.22
CA LYS A 579 12.95 18.10 14.51
C LYS A 579 11.94 18.46 13.43
N THR A 580 11.28 17.47 12.86
CA THR A 580 10.17 17.71 11.94
C THR A 580 8.85 17.75 12.70
N ILE A 581 8.05 18.78 12.45
CA ILE A 581 6.67 18.90 12.94
C ILE A 581 5.69 18.65 11.80
N VAL A 582 4.54 18.09 12.12
CA VAL A 582 3.40 17.93 11.22
C VAL A 582 2.29 18.85 11.74
N LEU A 583 1.79 19.77 10.91
CA LEU A 583 0.72 20.67 11.33
C LEU A 583 -0.64 19.97 11.27
N GLU A 584 -1.41 20.18 12.32
CA GLU A 584 -2.73 19.61 12.47
C GLU A 584 -3.73 20.25 11.50
N SER A 585 -4.68 19.44 11.06
CA SER A 585 -5.71 19.82 10.09
C SER A 585 -7.06 20.02 10.76
N PRO A 586 -7.93 20.86 10.19
CA PRO A 586 -9.31 20.94 10.67
C PRO A 586 -9.98 19.57 10.48
N SER A 587 -10.84 19.22 11.43
CA SER A 587 -11.64 18.00 11.33
C SER A 587 -12.89 18.25 10.48
N ILE A 588 -13.31 17.24 9.73
CA ILE A 588 -14.60 17.23 9.03
C ILE A 588 -15.62 16.55 9.96
N ILE A 589 -16.70 17.26 10.27
CA ILE A 589 -17.86 16.70 10.97
C ILE A 589 -18.71 15.98 9.93
N ILE A 590 -18.99 14.70 10.15
CA ILE A 590 -19.77 13.85 9.24
C ILE A 590 -21.01 13.36 9.99
N LEU A 591 -22.19 13.73 9.49
CA LEU A 591 -23.47 13.31 10.06
C LEU A 591 -24.27 12.55 9.00
N VAL A 592 -24.38 11.24 9.18
CA VAL A 592 -25.21 10.37 8.32
C VAL A 592 -26.67 10.49 8.76
N LEU A 593 -27.55 10.81 7.83
CA LEU A 593 -28.98 11.07 8.09
C LEU A 593 -29.81 9.82 7.81
N GLY A 594 -30.50 9.34 8.85
CA GLY A 594 -31.34 8.14 8.77
C GLY A 594 -30.53 6.83 8.85
N ASP A 595 -31.24 5.71 8.69
CA ASP A 595 -30.67 4.37 8.74
C ASP A 595 -30.36 3.88 7.31
N PRO A 596 -29.08 3.63 6.95
CA PRO A 596 -28.70 3.21 5.61
C PRO A 596 -29.27 1.83 5.24
N LYS A 597 -29.94 1.74 4.08
CA LYS A 597 -30.48 0.48 3.53
C LYS A 597 -30.10 0.28 2.07
N VAL A 598 -29.95 -0.97 1.65
CA VAL A 598 -29.64 -1.30 0.24
C VAL A 598 -30.72 -0.70 -0.68
N GLY A 599 -30.27 -0.01 -1.73
CA GLY A 599 -31.13 0.59 -2.75
C GLY A 599 -31.93 1.82 -2.29
N GLN A 600 -31.73 2.32 -1.07
CA GLN A 600 -32.37 3.55 -0.58
C GLN A 600 -31.36 4.71 -0.53
N PRO A 601 -31.72 5.90 -1.04
CA PRO A 601 -30.86 7.07 -0.92
C PRO A 601 -30.61 7.44 0.55
N VAL A 602 -29.37 7.81 0.86
CA VAL A 602 -28.91 8.24 2.18
C VAL A 602 -28.23 9.59 2.04
N SER A 603 -28.66 10.56 2.85
CA SER A 603 -28.05 11.89 2.92
C SER A 603 -26.98 11.95 4.00
N VAL A 604 -25.93 12.73 3.76
CA VAL A 604 -24.83 12.98 4.69
C VAL A 604 -24.54 14.47 4.72
N ASP A 605 -24.71 15.06 5.90
CA ASP A 605 -24.28 16.41 6.18
C ASP A 605 -22.79 16.42 6.51
N VAL A 606 -22.04 17.26 5.81
CA VAL A 606 -20.61 17.45 6.05
C VAL A 606 -20.31 18.91 6.36
N THR A 607 -19.52 19.13 7.40
CA THR A 607 -19.12 20.48 7.85
C THR A 607 -17.63 20.54 8.16
N LEU A 608 -16.97 21.60 7.69
CA LEU A 608 -15.59 21.94 8.02
C LEU A 608 -15.50 23.43 8.32
N GLN A 609 -14.77 23.80 9.37
CA GLN A 609 -14.45 25.20 9.65
C GLN A 609 -13.16 25.59 8.94
N ASN A 610 -13.14 26.74 8.25
CA ASN A 610 -11.93 27.27 7.63
C ASN A 610 -10.93 27.69 8.73
N PRO A 611 -9.76 27.03 8.85
CA PRO A 611 -8.75 27.33 9.86
C PRO A 611 -7.82 28.48 9.44
N LEU A 612 -7.86 28.90 8.18
CA LEU A 612 -6.92 29.88 7.64
C LEU A 612 -7.43 31.31 7.93
N PRO A 613 -6.52 32.28 8.13
CA PRO A 613 -6.87 33.69 8.31
C PRO A 613 -7.28 34.37 6.99
N GLU A 614 -7.50 33.60 5.92
CA GLU A 614 -7.88 34.06 4.59
C GLU A 614 -8.99 33.18 4.00
N SER A 615 -9.71 33.69 3.01
CA SER A 615 -10.77 32.94 2.33
C SER A 615 -10.21 31.76 1.55
N LEU A 616 -10.95 30.65 1.59
CA LEU A 616 -10.77 29.48 0.73
C LEU A 616 -11.67 29.62 -0.49
N GLU A 617 -11.09 29.44 -1.67
CA GLU A 617 -11.81 29.48 -2.95
C GLU A 617 -11.96 28.07 -3.53
N ASN A 618 -13.00 27.89 -4.35
CA ASN A 618 -13.29 26.62 -5.04
C ASN A 618 -13.38 25.44 -4.06
N CYS A 619 -14.02 25.65 -2.91
CA CYS A 619 -14.19 24.61 -1.89
C CYS A 619 -15.10 23.48 -2.43
N ILE A 620 -14.63 22.25 -2.35
CA ILE A 620 -15.34 21.05 -2.80
C ILE A 620 -15.24 19.97 -1.71
N PHE A 621 -16.38 19.33 -1.43
CA PHE A 621 -16.42 18.06 -0.72
C PHE A 621 -16.60 16.91 -1.70
N SER A 622 -15.91 15.80 -1.44
CA SER A 622 -16.01 14.56 -2.21
C SER A 622 -16.30 13.38 -1.28
N LEU A 623 -17.27 12.55 -1.64
CA LEU A 623 -17.62 11.32 -0.93
C LEU A 623 -17.15 10.11 -1.74
N HIS A 624 -16.44 9.22 -1.06
CA HIS A 624 -15.94 7.94 -1.60
C HIS A 624 -16.42 6.80 -0.68
N GLY A 625 -16.56 5.60 -1.26
CA GLY A 625 -16.79 4.38 -0.50
C GLY A 625 -17.22 3.21 -1.36
N ALA A 626 -16.65 2.03 -1.08
CA ALA A 626 -16.98 0.82 -1.81
C ALA A 626 -18.45 0.43 -1.59
N ASN A 627 -19.15 0.09 -2.67
CA ASN A 627 -20.59 -0.13 -2.73
C ASN A 627 -21.46 1.07 -2.30
N LEU A 628 -20.88 2.27 -2.13
CA LEU A 628 -21.62 3.48 -1.80
C LEU A 628 -21.76 4.40 -3.02
N THR A 629 -20.73 4.43 -3.87
CA THR A 629 -20.63 5.41 -4.96
C THR A 629 -20.45 4.81 -6.35
N ALA A 630 -20.57 3.48 -6.48
CA ALA A 630 -20.40 2.75 -7.74
C ALA A 630 -19.07 3.08 -8.46
N GLY A 631 -17.97 3.09 -7.72
CA GLY A 631 -16.63 3.36 -8.26
C GLY A 631 -16.31 4.82 -8.61
N THR A 632 -17.25 5.76 -8.54
CA THR A 632 -17.01 7.19 -8.86
C THR A 632 -17.27 8.09 -7.67
N ALA A 633 -16.39 9.04 -7.36
CA ALA A 633 -16.59 9.96 -6.24
C ALA A 633 -17.78 10.89 -6.45
N ILE A 634 -18.59 11.11 -5.41
CA ILE A 634 -19.71 12.06 -5.42
C ILE A 634 -19.20 13.40 -4.94
N THR A 635 -19.19 14.41 -5.80
CA THR A 635 -18.59 15.73 -5.50
C THR A 635 -19.64 16.83 -5.37
N LYS A 636 -19.38 17.79 -4.49
CA LYS A 636 -20.21 18.98 -4.34
C LYS A 636 -19.41 20.22 -4.01
N ALA A 637 -19.58 21.24 -4.84
CA ALA A 637 -18.97 22.55 -4.64
C ALA A 637 -19.74 23.37 -3.59
N VAL A 638 -19.00 23.98 -2.67
CA VAL A 638 -19.48 24.92 -1.66
C VAL A 638 -19.20 26.37 -2.09
N GLY A 639 -18.16 26.59 -2.90
CA GLY A 639 -17.76 27.92 -3.38
C GLY A 639 -16.69 28.57 -2.50
N THR A 640 -16.88 29.84 -2.16
CA THR A 640 -15.96 30.61 -1.31
C THR A 640 -16.35 30.48 0.17
N VAL A 641 -15.37 30.27 1.04
CA VAL A 641 -15.57 30.18 2.49
C VAL A 641 -14.61 31.16 3.18
N GLY A 642 -15.15 32.13 3.92
CA GLY A 642 -14.37 33.16 4.60
C GLY A 642 -13.56 32.62 5.80
N PRO A 643 -12.64 33.41 6.37
CA PRO A 643 -11.93 33.06 7.60
C PRO A 643 -12.90 32.71 8.73
N GLU A 644 -12.63 31.62 9.46
CA GLU A 644 -13.45 31.09 10.56
C GLU A 644 -14.89 30.65 10.18
N GLU A 645 -15.32 30.83 8.93
CA GLU A 645 -16.64 30.40 8.45
C GLU A 645 -16.71 28.88 8.27
N LEU A 646 -17.95 28.36 8.26
CA LEU A 646 -18.24 26.95 8.07
C LEU A 646 -18.54 26.65 6.60
N ALA A 647 -17.76 25.77 5.99
CA ALA A 647 -18.11 25.07 4.77
C ALA A 647 -19.10 23.95 5.10
N THR A 648 -20.34 24.02 4.61
CA THR A 648 -21.36 22.98 4.85
C THR A 648 -22.08 22.59 3.57
N THR A 649 -22.30 21.30 3.36
CA THR A 649 -23.15 20.79 2.29
C THR A 649 -23.76 19.43 2.66
N GLU A 650 -24.83 19.06 1.96
CA GLU A 650 -25.40 17.72 1.97
C GLU A 650 -24.97 16.96 0.70
N LEU A 651 -24.49 15.73 0.89
CA LEU A 651 -24.16 14.75 -0.14
C LEU A 651 -25.16 13.59 -0.05
N GLU A 652 -25.53 12.99 -1.18
CA GLU A 652 -26.46 11.85 -1.22
C GLU A 652 -25.78 10.67 -1.93
N PHE A 653 -25.94 9.46 -1.41
CA PHE A 653 -25.45 8.22 -2.02
C PHE A 653 -26.49 7.10 -1.87
N THR A 654 -26.37 6.02 -2.65
CA THR A 654 -27.27 4.86 -2.56
C THR A 654 -26.46 3.58 -2.36
N PRO A 655 -26.53 2.94 -1.17
CA PRO A 655 -25.85 1.67 -0.92
C PRO A 655 -26.25 0.56 -1.89
N MET A 656 -25.28 -0.17 -2.41
CA MET A 656 -25.50 -1.29 -3.34
C MET A 656 -25.40 -2.67 -2.66
N ALA A 657 -24.84 -2.74 -1.45
CA ALA A 657 -24.65 -3.99 -0.72
C ALA A 657 -24.72 -3.76 0.79
N SER A 658 -25.23 -4.76 1.50
CA SER A 658 -25.38 -4.73 2.97
C SER A 658 -24.07 -4.98 3.71
N GLY A 659 -24.08 -4.70 5.02
CA GLY A 659 -22.95 -4.89 5.92
C GLY A 659 -22.21 -3.60 6.29
N ARG A 660 -21.11 -3.76 7.02
CA ARG A 660 -20.27 -2.63 7.45
C ARG A 660 -19.53 -2.03 6.25
N ARG A 661 -19.55 -0.71 6.12
CA ARG A 661 -18.80 0.05 5.11
C ARG A 661 -18.15 1.27 5.73
N LYS A 662 -17.08 1.75 5.11
CA LYS A 662 -16.45 3.02 5.45
C LYS A 662 -16.83 4.08 4.43
N LEU A 663 -17.46 5.14 4.93
CA LEU A 663 -17.72 6.36 4.17
C LEU A 663 -16.54 7.30 4.36
N VAL A 664 -15.93 7.75 3.26
CA VAL A 664 -14.76 8.63 3.26
C VAL A 664 -15.16 9.99 2.67
N ILE A 665 -14.87 11.06 3.40
CA ILE A 665 -15.07 12.44 2.94
C ILE A 665 -13.71 13.10 2.78
N ASP A 666 -13.49 13.73 1.62
CA ASP A 666 -12.36 14.61 1.34
C ASP A 666 -12.85 16.05 1.15
N PHE A 667 -12.06 17.01 1.63
CA PHE A 667 -12.25 18.43 1.40
C PHE A 667 -11.03 19.00 0.68
N SER A 668 -11.29 19.79 -0.37
CA SER A 668 -10.25 20.48 -1.12
C SER A 668 -10.67 21.91 -1.49
N SER A 669 -9.69 22.81 -1.53
CA SER A 669 -9.78 24.19 -1.98
C SER A 669 -8.48 24.59 -2.69
N ASP A 670 -8.42 25.83 -3.18
CA ASP A 670 -7.21 26.47 -3.69
C ASP A 670 -6.00 26.47 -2.74
N LYS A 671 -6.23 26.62 -1.42
CA LYS A 671 -5.19 26.79 -0.38
C LYS A 671 -5.17 25.69 0.66
N LEU A 672 -6.30 25.03 0.90
CA LEU A 672 -6.41 23.96 1.87
C LEU A 672 -6.80 22.66 1.17
N SER A 673 -5.93 21.66 1.26
CA SER A 673 -6.14 20.34 0.65
C SER A 673 -5.67 19.24 1.60
N ASN A 674 -5.86 17.98 1.21
CA ASN A 674 -5.46 16.82 2.01
C ASN A 674 -6.12 16.86 3.40
N VAL A 675 -7.39 17.26 3.45
CA VAL A 675 -8.22 17.24 4.66
C VAL A 675 -9.31 16.19 4.43
N HIS A 676 -9.32 15.19 5.29
CA HIS A 676 -10.21 14.05 5.13
C HIS A 676 -10.78 13.61 6.47
N GLY A 677 -11.94 12.98 6.40
CA GLY A 677 -12.61 12.33 7.51
C GLY A 677 -13.26 11.04 7.03
N TYR A 678 -13.60 10.17 7.96
CA TYR A 678 -14.35 8.97 7.62
C TYR A 678 -15.33 8.60 8.74
N SER A 679 -16.36 7.84 8.37
CA SER A 679 -17.32 7.28 9.31
C SER A 679 -17.61 5.83 8.94
N ASN A 680 -17.75 4.96 9.95
CA ASN A 680 -18.20 3.60 9.72
C ASN A 680 -19.72 3.57 9.77
N ILE A 681 -20.33 3.05 8.73
CA ILE A 681 -21.78 2.85 8.63
C ILE A 681 -22.08 1.35 8.52
N THR A 682 -23.27 0.96 8.96
CA THR A 682 -23.80 -0.39 8.74
C THR A 682 -25.03 -0.27 7.85
N ILE A 683 -25.00 -0.96 6.73
CA ILE A 683 -26.09 -0.95 5.75
C ILE A 683 -26.96 -2.18 5.98
N GLU A 684 -28.24 -1.95 6.23
CA GLU A 684 -29.26 -3.00 6.33
C GLU A 684 -29.72 -3.45 4.93
N GLU A 685 -30.31 -4.64 4.85
CA GLU A 685 -31.00 -5.14 3.66
C GLU A 685 -32.17 -4.26 3.22
#